data_AF-A0A7C1GYR0-F1
#
_entry.id   AF-A0A7C1GYR0-F1
#
_cell.length_a   1.000
_cell.length_b   1.000
_cell.length_c   1.000
_cell.angle_alpha   90.00
_cell.angle_beta   90.00
_cell.angle_gamma   90.00
#
_symmetry.space_group_name_H-M   'P 1'
#
loop_
_entity.id
_entity.type
_entity.pdbx_description
1 polymer ?
#
loop_
_entity_poly.entity_id
_entity_poly.type
_entity_poly.pdbx_seq_one_letter_code
_entity_poly.pdbx_strand_id
1 'polypeptide(L)'
;MTMRRIPVTPSDLALTASPWCATPSAALLICTKMTCGFWSNSDMLISYNWLKELITLDVAPDELAERMTMLGLEIESVAEPGKDINDVYVGHILDIQPHPDADKLVVCKTDVGKGEPLQIVCGAANMKPGDKVPTAIDGATLPGGFRIGRRKMRGLESCGMMCSARELNLGEDHAGLMILPPDMPLGQDIRQALGLDDVVFEIEVTPNRGDWACMIGVARELAAYYGVELRVPDIDIRESGDAAAAWSSVTIEDAELCPRYAGRILRNVVVKPSPPWMCARLVAAGQRPINNVVDITNYVLLETGHPLHAFDYDKLAENRIVVRRARAGESITTLDGEPRPLNEKMLVIADAKQPQAVAGVMGGADSEVDDGSRHIFLESAYFNPRSIRATARDLGLVTEAAQHFQRGADPEMVVYAINRAAMLMQQLADAEVAPGILDEYPNPQQGRQVTLRFDRARQLLGADVPPAKQQEIITGLGFEPQQCDTVSCTVVTPSWRHDVSHEADLIEEVARHYGYDKIPSTMPPVRQTESVFAPMEKRVRALRQFLVAQGLSEAVNWSFGNVENETKSGMTVNTANMVALQNPLSENYAGMRTTLLPALYATAAYNHKRGARGVAIFEIGPVYHAVDNETLPEEPLYLGILVNGVTPGQWAQPERAVDFYDIKGLLEIVFRFAGREAELEPVDCDAFQPSQSALVKVRKHQYGYVGKTAPAVARAFDLPDNTYALELNLSKLLAAPAPVPQFEDIPQFPPSLRDLAVVVERDVTAAQLIKTVKEAGGALLKGVEIFDVYSGKPLPPDKKSIALSLVFQSPERTLTDKDTQKTLERIIKRLQKQCGAELR
;
A
#
# COMPACT_ATOMS: atom_id res chain seq x y z
N MET A 1 -0.20 61.35 -22.04
CA MET A 1 1.14 60.77 -21.85
C MET A 1 1.01 59.54 -20.95
N THR A 2 0.53 58.41 -21.47
CA THR A 2 1.37 57.24 -21.85
C THR A 2 2.32 56.77 -20.75
N MET A 3 1.83 55.95 -19.83
CA MET A 3 2.67 54.94 -19.18
C MET A 3 2.56 53.65 -19.99
N ARG A 4 3.69 53.27 -20.58
CA ARG A 4 3.88 52.08 -21.39
C ARG A 4 3.70 50.84 -20.51
N ARG A 5 2.86 49.90 -20.97
CA ARG A 5 2.92 48.50 -20.55
C ARG A 5 4.22 47.89 -21.07
N ILE A 6 5.03 47.36 -20.17
CA ILE A 6 6.13 46.45 -20.50
C ILE A 6 5.55 45.03 -20.44
N PRO A 7 5.71 44.18 -21.47
CA PRO A 7 5.30 42.79 -21.40
C PRO A 7 6.40 42.00 -20.66
N VAL A 8 6.04 41.37 -19.55
CA VAL A 8 6.91 40.40 -18.87
C VAL A 8 6.70 39.05 -19.54
N THR A 9 7.76 38.49 -20.10
CA THR A 9 7.83 37.15 -20.68
C THR A 9 7.82 36.06 -19.59
N PRO A 10 7.32 34.84 -19.86
CA PRO A 10 7.12 33.78 -18.87
C PRO A 10 8.42 33.05 -18.47
N SER A 11 9.50 33.77 -18.17
CA SER A 11 10.80 33.19 -17.80
C SER A 11 11.33 33.61 -16.42
N ASP A 12 10.70 34.56 -15.71
CA ASP A 12 11.23 35.13 -14.46
C ASP A 12 10.45 34.73 -13.18
N LEU A 13 9.56 33.74 -13.24
CA LEU A 13 8.80 33.23 -12.09
C LEU A 13 9.28 31.88 -11.55
N ALA A 14 10.43 31.37 -12.03
CA ALA A 14 10.89 30.01 -11.75
C ALA A 14 11.80 29.83 -10.52
N LEU A 15 11.97 30.83 -9.63
CA LEU A 15 13.00 30.76 -8.56
C LEU A 15 12.51 30.85 -7.10
N THR A 16 11.21 30.71 -6.82
CA THR A 16 10.71 30.69 -5.42
C THR A 16 9.64 29.62 -5.12
N ALA A 17 9.67 28.48 -5.82
CA ALA A 17 8.83 27.34 -5.46
C ALA A 17 9.63 26.35 -4.60
N SER A 18 9.09 26.08 -3.41
CA SER A 18 9.50 25.00 -2.50
C SER A 18 9.35 23.61 -3.16
N PRO A 19 10.16 22.59 -2.80
CA PRO A 19 10.11 21.27 -3.46
C PRO A 19 8.98 20.35 -2.97
N TRP A 20 7.90 20.87 -2.38
CA TRP A 20 6.81 20.08 -1.78
C TRP A 20 5.57 19.91 -2.68
N CYS A 21 5.72 20.11 -3.99
CA CYS A 21 4.72 19.71 -4.97
C CYS A 21 5.38 18.74 -5.95
N ALA A 22 5.54 17.49 -5.52
CA ALA A 22 5.74 16.38 -6.42
C ALA A 22 4.35 15.91 -6.89
N THR A 23 4.09 16.09 -8.18
CA THR A 23 3.19 15.22 -8.96
C THR A 23 3.47 13.75 -8.61
N PRO A 24 2.45 12.85 -8.57
CA PRO A 24 2.68 11.46 -8.25
C PRO A 24 3.60 10.84 -9.30
N SER A 25 4.86 10.65 -8.93
CA SER A 25 5.82 9.87 -9.71
C SER A 25 5.33 8.42 -9.71
N ALA A 26 5.32 7.81 -10.90
CA ALA A 26 4.95 6.41 -11.14
C ALA A 26 5.67 5.38 -10.23
N ALA A 27 6.74 5.79 -9.55
CA ALA A 27 7.43 4.97 -8.56
C ALA A 27 6.67 4.78 -7.23
N LEU A 28 5.76 5.70 -6.85
CA LEU A 28 4.96 5.55 -5.63
C LEU A 28 3.83 4.52 -5.81
N LEU A 29 3.24 4.43 -7.01
CA LEU A 29 2.23 3.42 -7.36
C LEU A 29 2.78 1.98 -7.33
N ILE A 30 4.06 1.80 -7.64
CA ILE A 30 4.70 0.47 -7.65
C ILE A 30 4.97 -0.02 -6.22
N CYS A 31 5.20 0.90 -5.28
CA CYS A 31 5.51 0.55 -3.90
C CYS A 31 4.27 0.10 -3.10
N THR A 32 3.08 0.62 -3.43
CA THR A 32 1.80 0.11 -2.88
C THR A 32 1.52 -1.32 -3.35
N LYS A 33 1.90 -1.69 -4.59
CA LYS A 33 1.68 -3.05 -5.12
C LYS A 33 2.52 -4.15 -4.45
N MET A 34 3.71 -3.85 -3.91
CA MET A 34 4.57 -4.89 -3.30
C MET A 34 4.31 -5.14 -1.80
N THR A 35 3.78 -4.18 -1.05
CA THR A 35 3.44 -4.37 0.38
C THR A 35 1.95 -4.61 0.61
N CYS A 36 1.08 -4.23 -0.34
CA CYS A 36 -0.35 -4.52 -0.32
C CYS A 36 -0.75 -5.70 -1.24
N GLY A 37 0.21 -6.48 -1.75
CA GLY A 37 -0.04 -7.68 -2.58
C GLY A 37 -0.79 -8.83 -1.89
N PHE A 38 -1.26 -8.62 -0.65
CA PHE A 38 -2.20 -9.51 0.04
C PHE A 38 -3.66 -9.02 -0.01
N TRP A 39 -3.93 -7.84 -0.59
CA TRP A 39 -5.24 -7.17 -0.56
C TRP A 39 -5.81 -6.78 -1.94
N SER A 40 -5.07 -6.98 -3.04
CA SER A 40 -5.47 -6.58 -4.41
C SER A 40 -6.24 -7.66 -5.19
N ASN A 41 -7.16 -8.36 -4.54
CA ASN A 41 -8.13 -9.23 -5.21
C ASN A 41 -9.55 -8.75 -4.85
N SER A 42 -9.72 -7.43 -4.84
CA SER A 42 -10.92 -6.73 -4.38
C SER A 42 -11.69 -6.07 -5.54
N ASP A 43 -11.29 -6.39 -6.76
CA ASP A 43 -11.74 -5.70 -7.96
C ASP A 43 -12.95 -6.42 -8.51
N MET A 44 -14.02 -5.67 -8.75
CA MET A 44 -15.26 -6.21 -9.28
C MET A 44 -15.36 -5.90 -10.78
N LEU A 45 -15.73 -6.89 -11.57
CA LEU A 45 -15.95 -6.74 -13.00
C LEU A 45 -17.44 -6.50 -13.30
N ILE A 46 -17.74 -5.41 -13.98
CA ILE A 46 -19.10 -4.95 -14.31
C ILE A 46 -19.29 -4.96 -15.83
N SER A 47 -20.23 -5.77 -16.31
CA SER A 47 -20.63 -5.81 -17.71
C SER A 47 -21.50 -4.61 -18.09
N TYR A 48 -21.10 -3.85 -19.10
CA TYR A 48 -21.87 -2.72 -19.62
C TYR A 48 -23.19 -3.16 -20.25
N ASN A 49 -23.18 -4.26 -21.01
CA ASN A 49 -24.40 -4.82 -21.60
C ASN A 49 -25.39 -5.28 -20.54
N TRP A 50 -24.92 -5.91 -19.46
CA TRP A 50 -25.78 -6.31 -18.35
C TRP A 50 -26.32 -5.10 -17.58
N LEU A 51 -25.53 -4.03 -17.38
CA LEU A 51 -26.04 -2.78 -16.80
C LEU A 51 -27.20 -2.18 -17.61
N LYS A 52 -27.13 -2.23 -18.94
CA LYS A 52 -28.19 -1.71 -19.83
C LYS A 52 -29.53 -2.44 -19.69
N GLU A 53 -29.53 -3.67 -19.19
CA GLU A 53 -30.77 -4.40 -18.92
C GLU A 53 -31.43 -3.91 -17.62
N LEU A 54 -30.63 -3.49 -16.65
CA LEU A 54 -31.09 -2.98 -15.36
C LEU A 54 -31.51 -1.51 -15.43
N ILE A 55 -30.84 -0.71 -16.27
CA ILE A 55 -31.11 0.73 -16.42
C ILE A 55 -30.99 1.20 -17.85
N THR A 56 -31.79 2.21 -18.22
CA THR A 56 -31.69 2.82 -19.55
C THR A 56 -30.47 3.74 -19.62
N LEU A 57 -29.40 3.27 -20.27
CA LEU A 57 -28.15 4.01 -20.45
C LEU A 57 -27.89 4.28 -21.94
N ASP A 58 -27.82 5.57 -22.30
CA ASP A 58 -27.43 6.05 -23.64
C ASP A 58 -26.17 6.93 -23.53
N VAL A 59 -25.13 6.38 -22.90
CA VAL A 59 -23.85 7.05 -22.65
C VAL A 59 -22.72 6.14 -23.13
N ALA A 60 -21.74 6.69 -23.83
CA ALA A 60 -20.59 5.92 -24.31
C ALA A 60 -19.77 5.33 -23.14
N PRO A 61 -19.14 4.15 -23.30
CA PRO A 61 -18.40 3.50 -22.22
C PRO A 61 -17.32 4.38 -21.58
N ASP A 62 -16.56 5.13 -22.39
CA ASP A 62 -15.51 6.02 -21.89
C ASP A 62 -16.07 7.16 -21.02
N GLU A 63 -17.19 7.75 -21.43
CA GLU A 63 -17.85 8.79 -20.61
C GLU A 63 -18.44 8.18 -19.34
N LEU A 64 -19.03 6.98 -19.42
CA LEU A 64 -19.56 6.29 -18.25
C LEU A 64 -18.46 6.00 -17.22
N ALA A 65 -17.27 5.57 -17.67
CA ALA A 65 -16.13 5.32 -16.80
C ALA A 65 -15.69 6.59 -16.05
N GLU A 66 -15.62 7.73 -16.73
CA GLU A 66 -15.31 9.02 -16.11
C GLU A 66 -16.37 9.41 -15.07
N ARG A 67 -17.65 9.24 -15.39
CA ARG A 67 -18.78 9.55 -14.48
C ARG A 67 -18.79 8.65 -13.25
N MET A 68 -18.56 7.35 -13.42
CA MET A 68 -18.44 6.38 -12.33
C MET A 68 -17.30 6.76 -11.39
N THR A 69 -16.13 7.09 -11.93
CA THR A 69 -14.97 7.54 -11.15
C THR A 69 -15.31 8.79 -10.34
N MET A 70 -15.97 9.78 -10.95
CA MET A 70 -16.38 11.01 -10.26
C MET A 70 -17.46 10.79 -9.19
N LEU A 71 -18.23 9.70 -9.26
CA LEU A 71 -19.20 9.28 -8.24
C LEU A 71 -18.57 8.53 -7.07
N GLY A 72 -17.29 8.15 -7.19
CA GLY A 72 -16.54 7.35 -6.22
C GLY A 72 -16.36 5.88 -6.58
N LEU A 73 -16.89 5.43 -7.73
CA LEU A 73 -16.65 4.10 -8.30
C LEU A 73 -15.39 4.17 -9.17
N GLU A 74 -14.21 4.06 -8.57
CA GLU A 74 -12.93 4.14 -9.29
C GLU A 74 -12.81 3.01 -10.31
N ILE A 75 -12.60 3.38 -11.58
CA ILE A 75 -12.38 2.43 -12.67
C ILE A 75 -10.88 2.16 -12.81
N GLU A 76 -10.44 0.96 -12.45
CA GLU A 76 -9.03 0.57 -12.61
C GLU A 76 -8.69 0.29 -14.07
N SER A 77 -9.59 -0.40 -14.78
CA SER A 77 -9.40 -0.77 -16.18
C SER A 77 -10.73 -0.93 -16.92
N VAL A 78 -10.65 -0.86 -18.24
CA VAL A 78 -11.77 -1.11 -19.16
C VAL A 78 -11.33 -2.16 -20.17
N ALA A 79 -12.01 -3.30 -20.19
CA ALA A 79 -11.71 -4.43 -21.06
C ALA A 79 -12.79 -4.60 -22.14
N GLU A 80 -12.35 -4.94 -23.35
CA GLU A 80 -13.23 -5.28 -24.48
C GLU A 80 -12.89 -6.70 -24.96
N PRO A 81 -13.51 -7.75 -24.39
CA PRO A 81 -13.11 -9.14 -24.61
C PRO A 81 -13.05 -9.56 -26.09
N GLY A 82 -13.94 -9.05 -26.94
CA GLY A 82 -14.02 -9.37 -28.36
C GLY A 82 -13.27 -8.45 -29.31
N LYS A 83 -12.52 -7.45 -28.82
CA LYS A 83 -11.91 -6.38 -29.65
C LYS A 83 -11.03 -6.90 -30.79
N ASP A 84 -10.27 -7.95 -30.51
CA ASP A 84 -9.31 -8.52 -31.46
C ASP A 84 -9.93 -9.56 -32.42
N ILE A 85 -11.19 -9.95 -32.21
CA ILE A 85 -11.89 -10.93 -33.04
C ILE A 85 -12.63 -10.20 -34.16
N ASN A 86 -12.25 -10.47 -35.40
CA ASN A 86 -12.88 -9.87 -36.58
C ASN A 86 -13.12 -10.92 -37.67
N ASP A 87 -14.28 -10.84 -38.33
CA ASP A 87 -14.70 -11.74 -39.41
C ASP A 87 -14.72 -13.24 -39.03
N VAL A 88 -15.16 -13.51 -37.81
CA VAL A 88 -15.45 -14.87 -37.35
C VAL A 88 -16.96 -15.01 -37.20
N TYR A 89 -17.53 -16.06 -37.80
CA TYR A 89 -18.98 -16.26 -37.89
C TYR A 89 -19.37 -17.65 -37.41
N VAL A 90 -20.63 -17.82 -37.02
CA VAL A 90 -21.22 -19.14 -36.75
C VAL A 90 -21.31 -19.91 -38.07
N GLY A 91 -20.51 -20.97 -38.21
CA GLY A 91 -20.52 -21.85 -39.38
C GLY A 91 -21.20 -23.19 -39.09
N HIS A 92 -21.71 -23.85 -40.14
CA HIS A 92 -22.38 -25.15 -40.07
C HIS A 92 -21.68 -26.16 -40.98
N ILE A 93 -21.23 -27.27 -40.40
CA ILE A 93 -20.47 -28.30 -41.12
C ILE A 93 -21.43 -29.18 -41.92
N LEU A 94 -21.37 -29.09 -43.25
CA LEU A 94 -22.23 -29.84 -44.17
C LEU A 94 -21.71 -31.25 -44.44
N ASP A 95 -20.41 -31.39 -44.65
CA ASP A 95 -19.76 -32.65 -45.04
C ASP A 95 -18.34 -32.71 -44.49
N ILE A 96 -17.88 -33.91 -44.14
CA ILE A 96 -16.53 -34.19 -43.63
C ILE A 96 -15.97 -35.38 -44.41
N GLN A 97 -14.89 -35.15 -45.15
CA GLN A 97 -14.20 -36.19 -45.93
C GLN A 97 -12.77 -36.40 -45.43
N PRO A 98 -12.24 -37.63 -45.42
CA PRO A 98 -10.84 -37.87 -45.07
C PRO A 98 -9.92 -37.18 -46.07
N HIS A 99 -8.82 -36.59 -45.59
CA HIS A 99 -7.85 -35.95 -46.46
C HIS A 99 -7.10 -37.01 -47.28
N PRO A 100 -7.02 -36.89 -48.62
CA PRO A 100 -6.45 -37.93 -49.49
C PRO A 100 -4.97 -38.25 -49.19
N ASP A 101 -4.21 -37.24 -48.77
CA ASP A 101 -2.76 -37.33 -48.51
C ASP A 101 -2.36 -37.14 -47.03
N ALA A 102 -3.28 -37.30 -46.06
CA ALA A 102 -2.97 -37.12 -44.64
C ALA A 102 -3.91 -37.86 -43.66
N ASP A 103 -3.37 -38.82 -42.90
CA ASP A 103 -4.13 -39.67 -41.97
C ASP A 103 -4.78 -38.93 -40.78
N LYS A 104 -4.29 -37.74 -40.44
CA LYS A 104 -4.74 -36.95 -39.27
C LYS A 104 -5.54 -35.69 -39.64
N LEU A 105 -5.82 -35.47 -40.93
CA LEU A 105 -6.56 -34.30 -41.40
C LEU A 105 -7.84 -34.73 -42.10
N VAL A 106 -8.85 -33.88 -42.01
CA VAL A 106 -10.09 -34.01 -42.73
C VAL A 106 -10.39 -32.71 -43.48
N VAL A 107 -11.16 -32.84 -44.55
CA VAL A 107 -11.62 -31.75 -45.40
C VAL A 107 -13.09 -31.54 -45.12
N CYS A 108 -13.41 -30.40 -44.52
CA CYS A 108 -14.77 -30.04 -44.17
C CYS A 108 -15.34 -29.04 -45.19
N LYS A 109 -16.60 -29.23 -45.57
CA LYS A 109 -17.39 -28.18 -46.24
C LYS A 109 -18.24 -27.48 -45.18
N THR A 110 -17.95 -26.21 -44.93
CA THR A 110 -18.60 -25.44 -43.86
C THR A 110 -19.31 -24.24 -44.47
N ASP A 111 -20.63 -24.16 -44.27
CA ASP A 111 -21.42 -23.00 -44.64
C ASP A 111 -21.31 -21.93 -43.54
N VAL A 112 -21.12 -20.66 -43.92
CA VAL A 112 -21.04 -19.51 -42.99
C VAL A 112 -22.13 -18.48 -43.29
N GLY A 113 -23.12 -18.80 -44.13
CA GLY A 113 -24.26 -17.94 -44.45
C GLY A 113 -23.93 -16.69 -45.29
N LYS A 114 -22.69 -16.57 -45.78
CA LYS A 114 -22.19 -15.40 -46.54
C LYS A 114 -21.81 -15.71 -48.00
N GLY A 115 -22.15 -16.89 -48.53
CA GLY A 115 -21.83 -17.28 -49.90
C GLY A 115 -21.84 -18.79 -50.11
N GLU A 116 -20.98 -19.28 -51.01
CA GLU A 116 -20.77 -20.72 -51.20
C GLU A 116 -20.07 -21.35 -49.99
N PRO A 117 -20.36 -22.62 -49.63
CA PRO A 117 -19.69 -23.31 -48.55
C PRO A 117 -18.17 -23.32 -48.70
N LEU A 118 -17.47 -23.00 -47.62
CA LEU A 118 -16.01 -22.94 -47.57
C LEU A 118 -15.43 -24.34 -47.43
N GLN A 119 -14.36 -24.61 -48.16
CA GLN A 119 -13.52 -25.79 -47.93
C GLN A 119 -12.48 -25.48 -46.85
N ILE A 120 -12.53 -26.15 -45.72
CA ILE A 120 -11.62 -25.93 -44.59
C ILE A 120 -10.96 -27.26 -44.21
N VAL A 121 -9.62 -27.27 -44.17
CA VAL A 121 -8.85 -28.42 -43.70
C VAL A 121 -8.68 -28.32 -42.18
N CYS A 122 -9.09 -29.34 -41.45
CA CYS A 122 -9.07 -29.37 -39.98
C CYS A 122 -8.46 -30.67 -39.45
N GLY A 123 -7.82 -30.60 -38.28
CA GLY A 123 -7.22 -31.75 -37.60
C GLY A 123 -7.93 -32.16 -36.30
N ALA A 124 -9.02 -31.49 -35.94
CA ALA A 124 -9.78 -31.83 -34.74
C ALA A 124 -10.64 -33.08 -34.97
N ALA A 125 -10.81 -33.91 -33.94
CA ALA A 125 -11.55 -35.17 -34.05
C ALA A 125 -12.94 -35.12 -33.38
N ASN A 126 -13.30 -34.01 -32.71
CA ASN A 126 -14.50 -33.89 -31.90
C ASN A 126 -15.74 -33.37 -32.67
N MET A 127 -15.65 -33.23 -33.99
CA MET A 127 -16.71 -32.66 -34.85
C MET A 127 -17.42 -33.73 -35.69
N LYS A 128 -18.70 -33.49 -35.99
CA LYS A 128 -19.53 -34.31 -36.89
C LYS A 128 -20.31 -33.43 -37.88
N PRO A 129 -20.74 -33.97 -39.04
CA PRO A 129 -21.66 -33.26 -39.93
C PRO A 129 -22.92 -32.84 -39.16
N GLY A 130 -23.34 -31.59 -39.33
CA GLY A 130 -24.45 -30.98 -38.58
C GLY A 130 -24.00 -30.08 -37.42
N ASP A 131 -22.75 -30.14 -36.98
CA ASP A 131 -22.27 -29.28 -35.89
C ASP A 131 -22.15 -27.82 -36.34
N LYS A 132 -22.41 -26.91 -35.39
CA LYS A 132 -22.13 -25.48 -35.53
C LYS A 132 -20.81 -25.15 -34.84
N VAL A 133 -19.95 -24.38 -35.50
CA VAL A 133 -18.61 -24.03 -34.99
C VAL A 133 -18.23 -22.59 -35.35
N PRO A 134 -17.44 -21.88 -34.52
CA PRO A 134 -16.88 -20.59 -34.90
C PRO A 134 -15.96 -20.77 -36.10
N THR A 135 -16.22 -20.03 -37.17
CA THR A 135 -15.50 -20.15 -38.43
C THR A 135 -14.95 -18.80 -38.85
N ALA A 136 -13.63 -18.69 -38.83
CA ALA A 136 -12.87 -17.53 -39.27
C ALA A 136 -12.61 -17.61 -40.78
N ILE A 137 -13.08 -16.60 -41.52
CA ILE A 137 -12.97 -16.56 -42.98
C ILE A 137 -11.64 -15.97 -43.44
N ASP A 138 -11.36 -16.01 -44.74
CA ASP A 138 -10.22 -15.33 -45.35
C ASP A 138 -10.24 -13.82 -45.04
N GLY A 139 -9.17 -13.30 -44.45
CA GLY A 139 -9.08 -11.92 -43.95
C GLY A 139 -9.41 -11.73 -42.47
N ALA A 140 -9.95 -12.75 -41.80
CA ALA A 140 -10.28 -12.69 -40.37
C ALA A 140 -9.05 -12.48 -39.49
N THR A 141 -9.27 -11.89 -38.31
CA THR A 141 -8.23 -11.71 -37.29
C THR A 141 -8.68 -12.33 -35.98
N LEU A 142 -7.80 -13.12 -35.37
CA LEU A 142 -7.98 -13.76 -34.07
C LEU A 142 -7.13 -13.04 -33.00
N PRO A 143 -7.42 -13.24 -31.71
CA PRO A 143 -6.64 -12.70 -30.60
C PRO A 143 -5.13 -12.90 -30.76
N GLY A 144 -4.35 -11.90 -30.33
CA GLY A 144 -2.89 -11.86 -30.57
C GLY A 144 -2.50 -11.43 -31.99
N GLY A 145 -3.45 -10.94 -32.79
CA GLY A 145 -3.21 -10.39 -34.13
C GLY A 145 -3.01 -11.44 -35.23
N PHE A 146 -3.48 -12.68 -34.99
CA PHE A 146 -3.32 -13.77 -35.95
C PHE A 146 -4.30 -13.63 -37.12
N ARG A 147 -3.78 -13.36 -38.32
CA ARG A 147 -4.58 -13.19 -39.53
C ARG A 147 -4.81 -14.50 -40.27
N ILE A 148 -6.07 -14.75 -40.64
CA ILE A 148 -6.50 -15.89 -41.44
C ILE A 148 -6.36 -15.56 -42.92
N GLY A 149 -5.73 -16.45 -43.66
CA GLY A 149 -5.57 -16.35 -45.10
C GLY A 149 -5.72 -17.70 -45.78
N ARG A 150 -6.11 -17.71 -47.05
CA ARG A 150 -6.11 -18.93 -47.87
C ARG A 150 -4.72 -19.56 -47.93
N ARG A 151 -4.64 -20.84 -47.60
CA ARG A 151 -3.38 -21.59 -47.62
C ARG A 151 -3.59 -23.00 -48.14
N LYS A 152 -2.60 -23.52 -48.86
CA LYS A 152 -2.58 -24.93 -49.25
C LYS A 152 -2.02 -25.77 -48.12
N MET A 153 -2.83 -26.70 -47.62
CA MET A 153 -2.42 -27.71 -46.64
C MET A 153 -2.34 -29.05 -47.37
N ARG A 154 -1.11 -29.55 -47.55
CA ARG A 154 -0.83 -30.84 -48.20
C ARG A 154 -1.55 -31.03 -49.56
N GLY A 155 -1.54 -29.96 -50.38
CA GLY A 155 -2.07 -29.99 -51.75
C GLY A 155 -3.49 -29.44 -51.90
N LEU A 156 -4.32 -29.49 -50.85
CA LEU A 156 -5.67 -28.95 -50.85
C LEU A 156 -5.72 -27.52 -50.28
N GLU A 157 -6.58 -26.69 -50.86
CA GLU A 157 -6.79 -25.31 -50.41
C GLU A 157 -7.71 -25.28 -49.18
N SER A 158 -7.31 -24.55 -48.13
CA SER A 158 -8.13 -24.27 -46.95
C SER A 158 -8.49 -22.79 -46.95
N CYS A 159 -9.78 -22.50 -47.10
CA CYS A 159 -10.36 -21.17 -47.26
C CYS A 159 -10.89 -20.59 -45.94
N GLY A 160 -10.13 -20.78 -44.85
CA GLY A 160 -10.51 -20.34 -43.50
C GLY A 160 -9.98 -21.28 -42.41
N MET A 161 -10.49 -21.09 -41.20
CA MET A 161 -10.19 -21.87 -40.01
C MET A 161 -11.45 -22.01 -39.15
N MET A 162 -11.74 -23.23 -38.68
CA MET A 162 -12.72 -23.44 -37.60
C MET A 162 -11.96 -23.36 -36.27
N CYS A 163 -12.48 -22.59 -35.31
CA CYS A 163 -11.72 -22.20 -34.12
C CYS A 163 -12.09 -23.06 -32.88
N SER A 164 -11.08 -23.28 -32.05
CA SER A 164 -11.20 -23.75 -30.66
C SER A 164 -11.48 -22.60 -29.68
N ALA A 165 -11.86 -22.93 -28.45
CA ALA A 165 -12.04 -21.93 -27.39
C ALA A 165 -10.74 -21.18 -27.10
N ARG A 166 -9.60 -21.86 -27.14
CA ARG A 166 -8.27 -21.27 -26.96
C ARG A 166 -7.89 -20.27 -28.05
N GLU A 167 -8.19 -20.59 -29.31
CA GLU A 167 -7.91 -19.68 -30.43
C GLU A 167 -8.75 -18.40 -30.38
N LEU A 168 -9.91 -18.44 -29.72
CA LEU A 168 -10.74 -17.26 -29.44
C LEU A 168 -10.43 -16.60 -28.08
N ASN A 169 -9.43 -17.08 -27.35
CA ASN A 169 -9.08 -16.63 -26.00
C ASN A 169 -10.22 -16.76 -24.97
N LEU A 170 -11.05 -17.82 -25.10
CA LEU A 170 -12.21 -18.11 -24.25
C LEU A 170 -11.99 -19.30 -23.29
N GLY A 171 -10.83 -19.94 -23.32
CA GLY A 171 -10.47 -21.04 -22.43
C GLY A 171 -9.17 -21.74 -22.81
N GLU A 172 -8.68 -22.64 -21.96
CA GLU A 172 -7.43 -23.41 -22.22
C GLU A 172 -7.65 -24.70 -23.01
N ASP A 173 -8.90 -25.06 -23.29
CA ASP A 173 -9.23 -26.27 -24.03
C ASP A 173 -8.68 -26.20 -25.46
N HIS A 174 -7.80 -27.16 -25.75
CA HIS A 174 -7.13 -27.36 -27.03
C HIS A 174 -7.38 -28.77 -27.59
N ALA A 175 -8.25 -29.56 -26.95
CA ALA A 175 -8.52 -30.94 -27.35
C ALA A 175 -9.34 -31.02 -28.64
N GLY A 176 -10.03 -29.93 -29.04
CA GLY A 176 -10.81 -29.88 -30.27
C GLY A 176 -11.41 -28.51 -30.60
N LEU A 177 -12.31 -28.49 -31.59
CA LEU A 177 -13.08 -27.30 -31.98
C LEU A 177 -14.11 -26.94 -30.91
N MET A 178 -14.46 -25.65 -30.83
CA MET A 178 -15.58 -25.21 -30.01
C MET A 178 -16.89 -25.56 -30.72
N ILE A 179 -17.62 -26.54 -30.21
CA ILE A 179 -18.94 -26.92 -30.73
C ILE A 179 -19.99 -26.00 -30.11
N LEU A 180 -20.72 -25.28 -30.96
CA LEU A 180 -21.76 -24.33 -30.58
C LEU A 180 -23.13 -25.02 -30.47
N PRO A 181 -24.06 -24.47 -29.67
CA PRO A 181 -25.43 -24.94 -29.61
C PRO A 181 -26.10 -24.99 -31.01
N PRO A 182 -26.88 -26.04 -31.29
CA PRO A 182 -27.46 -26.27 -32.62
C PRO A 182 -28.51 -25.22 -33.02
N ASP A 183 -29.04 -24.45 -32.10
CA ASP A 183 -30.02 -23.37 -32.30
C ASP A 183 -29.39 -22.03 -32.71
N MET A 184 -28.07 -21.87 -32.59
CA MET A 184 -27.38 -20.60 -32.86
C MET A 184 -27.49 -20.16 -34.34
N PRO A 185 -27.91 -18.93 -34.68
CA PRO A 185 -28.11 -18.50 -36.06
C PRO A 185 -26.87 -18.63 -36.96
N LEU A 186 -27.04 -19.25 -38.13
CA LEU A 186 -25.98 -19.39 -39.14
C LEU A 186 -25.55 -18.01 -39.65
N GLY A 187 -24.23 -17.77 -39.74
CA GLY A 187 -23.65 -16.54 -40.28
C GLY A 187 -23.68 -15.33 -39.34
N GLN A 188 -24.15 -15.50 -38.10
CA GLN A 188 -24.05 -14.47 -37.07
C GLN A 188 -22.58 -14.21 -36.69
N ASP A 189 -22.21 -12.96 -36.41
CA ASP A 189 -20.88 -12.59 -35.88
C ASP A 189 -20.65 -13.32 -34.55
N ILE A 190 -19.50 -13.97 -34.40
CA ILE A 190 -19.21 -14.76 -33.20
C ILE A 190 -19.19 -13.90 -31.94
N ARG A 191 -18.82 -12.63 -32.04
CA ARG A 191 -18.79 -11.72 -30.89
C ARG A 191 -20.19 -11.55 -30.33
N GLN A 192 -21.17 -11.28 -31.19
CA GLN A 192 -22.58 -11.19 -30.79
C GLN A 192 -23.14 -12.53 -30.32
N ALA A 193 -22.75 -13.63 -30.99
CA ALA A 193 -23.23 -14.96 -30.66
C ALA A 193 -22.74 -15.47 -29.30
N LEU A 194 -21.51 -15.09 -28.90
CA LEU A 194 -20.90 -15.47 -27.63
C LEU A 194 -20.92 -14.36 -26.56
N GLY A 195 -21.52 -13.20 -26.87
CA GLY A 195 -21.58 -12.06 -25.94
C GLY A 195 -20.23 -11.38 -25.68
N LEU A 196 -19.30 -11.42 -26.64
CA LEU A 196 -17.98 -10.79 -26.57
C LEU A 196 -17.98 -9.35 -27.06
N ASP A 197 -19.11 -8.88 -27.61
CA ASP A 197 -19.38 -7.47 -27.92
C ASP A 197 -19.82 -6.69 -26.67
N ASP A 198 -19.06 -6.85 -25.59
CA ASP A 198 -19.28 -6.20 -24.31
C ASP A 198 -18.09 -5.33 -23.92
N VAL A 199 -18.36 -4.38 -23.02
CA VAL A 199 -17.34 -3.59 -22.34
C VAL A 199 -17.43 -3.91 -20.86
N VAL A 200 -16.32 -4.37 -20.28
CA VAL A 200 -16.24 -4.76 -18.88
C VAL A 200 -15.43 -3.69 -18.14
N PHE A 201 -16.05 -3.11 -17.11
CA PHE A 201 -15.38 -2.17 -16.21
C PHE A 201 -14.83 -2.93 -15.00
N GLU A 202 -13.56 -2.72 -14.68
CA GLU A 202 -12.97 -3.18 -13.42
C GLU A 202 -13.06 -2.05 -12.41
N ILE A 203 -13.82 -2.27 -11.33
CA ILE A 203 -14.08 -1.27 -10.30
C ILE A 203 -13.39 -1.64 -8.99
N GLU A 204 -12.71 -0.67 -8.36
CA GLU A 204 -12.18 -0.83 -7.01
C GLU A 204 -13.30 -0.53 -6.00
N VAL A 205 -13.75 -1.56 -5.27
CA VAL A 205 -14.82 -1.39 -4.27
C VAL A 205 -14.24 -1.10 -2.89
N THR A 206 -14.46 0.14 -2.43
CA THR A 206 -14.05 0.58 -1.09
C THR A 206 -14.82 -0.18 0.02
N PRO A 207 -14.21 -0.42 1.20
CA PRO A 207 -14.83 -1.25 2.24
C PRO A 207 -16.16 -0.75 2.81
N ASN A 208 -16.48 0.54 2.68
CA ASN A 208 -17.77 1.10 3.10
C ASN A 208 -18.90 0.85 2.08
N ARG A 209 -18.56 0.52 0.83
CA ARG A 209 -19.52 0.37 -0.27
C ARG A 209 -19.69 -1.07 -0.69
N GLY A 210 -19.91 -1.97 0.28
CA GLY A 210 -20.26 -3.37 0.00
C GLY A 210 -21.48 -3.52 -0.91
N ASP A 211 -22.37 -2.53 -0.93
CA ASP A 211 -23.51 -2.45 -1.85
C ASP A 211 -23.11 -2.32 -3.32
N TRP A 212 -21.90 -1.84 -3.63
CA TRP A 212 -21.39 -1.74 -5.01
C TRP A 212 -20.78 -3.02 -5.54
N ALA A 213 -20.56 -4.02 -4.69
CA ALA A 213 -20.05 -5.32 -5.10
C ALA A 213 -21.12 -6.15 -5.86
N CYS A 214 -22.00 -5.52 -6.67
CA CYS A 214 -22.96 -6.20 -7.52
C CYS A 214 -23.51 -5.34 -8.65
N MET A 215 -24.07 -6.00 -9.67
CA MET A 215 -24.71 -5.34 -10.80
C MET A 215 -25.89 -4.46 -10.38
N ILE A 216 -26.78 -4.95 -9.51
CA ILE A 216 -27.92 -4.17 -9.00
C ILE A 216 -27.45 -2.96 -8.19
N GLY A 217 -26.38 -3.10 -7.42
CA GLY A 217 -25.78 -2.03 -6.62
C GLY A 217 -25.28 -0.88 -7.46
N VAL A 218 -24.43 -1.20 -8.44
CA VAL A 218 -23.91 -0.21 -9.40
C VAL A 218 -25.03 0.39 -10.23
N ALA A 219 -25.98 -0.42 -10.71
CA ALA A 219 -27.12 0.06 -11.47
C ALA A 219 -27.99 1.03 -10.64
N ARG A 220 -28.14 0.81 -9.33
CA ARG A 220 -28.88 1.69 -8.42
C ARG A 220 -28.22 3.06 -8.27
N GLU A 221 -26.89 3.10 -8.17
CA GLU A 221 -26.14 4.36 -8.15
C GLU A 221 -26.32 5.16 -9.43
N LEU A 222 -26.16 4.49 -10.57
CA LEU A 222 -26.31 5.11 -11.87
C LEU A 222 -27.77 5.54 -12.12
N ALA A 223 -28.75 4.76 -11.65
CA ALA A 223 -30.16 5.14 -11.69
C ALA A 223 -30.42 6.45 -10.94
N ALA A 224 -29.89 6.56 -9.71
CA ALA A 224 -30.00 7.78 -8.92
C ALA A 224 -29.30 8.98 -9.57
N TYR A 225 -28.13 8.75 -10.17
CA TYR A 225 -27.35 9.82 -10.81
C TYR A 225 -28.00 10.37 -12.08
N TYR A 226 -28.45 9.47 -12.98
CA TYR A 226 -29.07 9.86 -14.25
C TYR A 226 -30.57 10.16 -14.12
N GLY A 227 -31.19 9.86 -12.97
CA GLY A 227 -32.62 10.02 -12.75
C GLY A 227 -33.47 9.07 -13.60
N VAL A 228 -32.99 7.84 -13.79
CA VAL A 228 -33.67 6.78 -14.56
C VAL A 228 -34.21 5.68 -13.65
N GLU A 229 -35.19 4.92 -14.14
CA GLU A 229 -35.78 3.81 -13.39
C GLU A 229 -34.85 2.58 -13.35
N LEU A 230 -34.67 2.00 -12.16
CA LEU A 230 -34.00 0.72 -11.95
C LEU A 230 -34.98 -0.44 -12.17
N ARG A 231 -34.62 -1.36 -13.07
CA ARG A 231 -35.41 -2.56 -13.40
C ARG A 231 -34.77 -3.79 -12.78
N VAL A 232 -35.20 -4.12 -11.56
CA VAL A 232 -34.80 -5.37 -10.90
C VAL A 232 -35.63 -6.53 -11.48
N PRO A 233 -35.03 -7.69 -11.82
CA PRO A 233 -35.78 -8.82 -12.36
C PRO A 233 -36.89 -9.31 -11.42
N ASP A 234 -38.10 -9.49 -11.97
CA ASP A 234 -39.21 -10.11 -11.24
C ASP A 234 -38.95 -11.59 -10.97
N ILE A 235 -39.55 -12.10 -9.89
CA ILE A 235 -39.47 -13.51 -9.51
C ILE A 235 -40.80 -14.22 -9.75
N ASP A 236 -40.79 -15.23 -10.61
CA ASP A 236 -41.92 -16.13 -10.88
C ASP A 236 -41.51 -17.60 -10.63
N ILE A 237 -41.91 -18.14 -9.47
CA ILE A 237 -41.60 -19.51 -9.03
C ILE A 237 -42.88 -20.31 -8.93
N ARG A 238 -42.85 -21.57 -9.36
CA ARG A 238 -43.97 -22.50 -9.23
C ARG A 238 -43.63 -23.57 -8.21
N GLU A 239 -44.24 -23.45 -7.04
CA GLU A 239 -44.01 -24.38 -5.95
C GLU A 239 -44.88 -25.64 -6.09
N SER A 240 -44.31 -26.82 -5.81
CA SER A 240 -45.00 -28.10 -5.94
C SER A 240 -44.49 -29.17 -4.97
N GLY A 241 -45.36 -30.12 -4.61
CA GLY A 241 -45.05 -31.23 -3.69
C GLY A 241 -45.23 -30.86 -2.21
N ASP A 242 -44.49 -31.56 -1.33
CA ASP A 242 -44.54 -31.33 0.12
C ASP A 242 -43.77 -30.07 0.51
N ALA A 243 -44.26 -29.37 1.54
CA ALA A 243 -43.65 -28.14 2.04
C ALA A 243 -42.19 -28.33 2.48
N ALA A 244 -41.35 -27.31 2.33
CA ALA A 244 -39.94 -27.34 2.71
C ALA A 244 -39.72 -27.77 4.17
N ALA A 245 -40.61 -27.37 5.08
CA ALA A 245 -40.58 -27.75 6.50
C ALA A 245 -40.84 -29.25 6.78
N ALA A 246 -41.40 -29.98 5.81
CA ALA A 246 -41.52 -31.44 5.90
C ALA A 246 -40.22 -32.16 5.50
N TRP A 247 -39.35 -31.48 4.73
CA TRP A 247 -38.08 -32.02 4.26
C TRP A 247 -36.91 -31.69 5.18
N SER A 248 -36.86 -30.47 5.72
CA SER A 248 -35.72 -30.01 6.52
C SER A 248 -36.13 -29.00 7.58
N SER A 249 -35.23 -28.77 8.54
CA SER A 249 -35.30 -27.64 9.46
C SER A 249 -34.00 -26.84 9.44
N VAL A 250 -34.10 -25.55 9.77
CA VAL A 250 -32.96 -24.67 10.04
C VAL A 250 -33.04 -24.29 11.52
N THR A 251 -31.90 -24.26 12.21
CA THR A 251 -31.82 -23.78 13.59
C THR A 251 -30.58 -22.92 13.77
N ILE A 252 -30.78 -21.70 14.24
CA ILE A 252 -29.70 -20.77 14.57
C ILE A 252 -29.42 -20.85 16.08
N GLU A 253 -28.30 -21.42 16.48
CA GLU A 253 -27.86 -21.46 17.89
C GLU A 253 -27.16 -20.16 18.30
N ASP A 254 -26.53 -19.46 17.34
CA ASP A 254 -25.86 -18.18 17.57
C ASP A 254 -26.39 -17.07 16.64
N ALA A 255 -27.43 -16.38 17.10
CA ALA A 255 -28.05 -15.27 16.38
C ALA A 255 -27.21 -13.98 16.35
N GLU A 256 -26.13 -13.89 17.12
CA GLU A 256 -25.21 -12.74 17.08
C GLU A 256 -24.30 -12.83 15.85
N LEU A 257 -23.81 -14.03 15.56
CA LEU A 257 -22.94 -14.30 14.42
C LEU A 257 -23.72 -14.55 13.12
N CYS A 258 -24.91 -15.13 13.22
CA CYS A 258 -25.82 -15.35 12.09
C CYS A 258 -27.20 -14.76 12.39
N PRO A 259 -27.43 -13.46 12.12
CA PRO A 259 -28.73 -12.85 12.39
C PRO A 259 -29.89 -13.41 11.56
N ARG A 260 -29.63 -13.90 10.33
CA ARG A 260 -30.66 -14.45 9.44
C ARG A 260 -30.11 -15.61 8.61
N TYR A 261 -30.88 -16.68 8.50
CA TYR A 261 -30.57 -17.82 7.63
C TYR A 261 -31.83 -18.32 6.94
N ALA A 262 -31.80 -18.39 5.62
CA ALA A 262 -32.89 -18.91 4.80
C ALA A 262 -32.45 -20.17 4.04
N GLY A 263 -33.36 -21.15 3.99
CA GLY A 263 -33.20 -22.38 3.23
C GLY A 263 -34.36 -22.64 2.26
N ARG A 264 -34.06 -23.15 1.08
CA ARG A 264 -35.05 -23.69 0.13
C ARG A 264 -34.66 -25.10 -0.30
N ILE A 265 -35.67 -25.95 -0.49
CA ILE A 265 -35.49 -27.32 -0.99
C ILE A 265 -35.86 -27.39 -2.45
N LEU A 266 -34.94 -27.86 -3.27
CA LEU A 266 -35.13 -28.13 -4.69
C LEU A 266 -35.00 -29.63 -4.95
N ARG A 267 -35.98 -30.20 -5.66
CA ARG A 267 -36.07 -31.64 -5.91
C ARG A 267 -35.88 -31.93 -7.39
N ASN A 268 -35.43 -33.14 -7.70
CA ASN A 268 -35.27 -33.62 -9.08
C ASN A 268 -34.34 -32.73 -9.93
N VAL A 269 -33.31 -32.16 -9.30
CA VAL A 269 -32.34 -31.28 -9.97
C VAL A 269 -31.52 -32.11 -10.96
N VAL A 270 -31.36 -31.60 -12.18
CA VAL A 270 -30.49 -32.17 -13.21
C VAL A 270 -29.26 -31.29 -13.37
N VAL A 271 -28.12 -31.79 -12.89
CA VAL A 271 -26.82 -31.15 -13.05
C VAL A 271 -26.38 -31.31 -14.51
N LYS A 272 -26.18 -30.18 -15.20
CA LYS A 272 -25.77 -30.12 -16.61
C LYS A 272 -25.02 -28.80 -16.90
N PRO A 273 -24.34 -28.67 -18.06
CA PRO A 273 -23.69 -27.41 -18.42
C PRO A 273 -24.68 -26.23 -18.47
N SER A 274 -24.21 -25.06 -18.06
CA SER A 274 -24.98 -23.81 -18.05
C SER A 274 -25.26 -23.28 -19.47
N PRO A 275 -26.35 -22.52 -19.67
CA PRO A 275 -26.66 -21.94 -20.96
C PRO A 275 -25.63 -20.87 -21.38
N PRO A 276 -25.39 -20.67 -22.69
CA PRO A 276 -24.33 -19.78 -23.19
C PRO A 276 -24.40 -18.34 -22.64
N TRP A 277 -25.59 -17.77 -22.49
CA TRP A 277 -25.77 -16.40 -22.01
C TRP A 277 -25.29 -16.22 -20.57
N MET A 278 -25.46 -17.23 -19.71
CA MET A 278 -25.02 -17.20 -18.31
C MET A 278 -23.52 -17.37 -18.24
N CYS A 279 -22.97 -18.31 -19.02
CA CYS A 279 -21.53 -18.50 -19.16
C CYS A 279 -20.83 -17.21 -19.60
N ALA A 280 -21.39 -16.51 -20.59
CA ALA A 280 -20.83 -15.24 -21.09
C ALA A 280 -20.75 -14.18 -19.98
N ARG A 281 -21.81 -14.03 -19.18
CA ARG A 281 -21.83 -13.08 -18.05
C ARG A 281 -20.86 -13.46 -16.93
N LEU A 282 -20.79 -14.74 -16.58
CA LEU A 282 -19.84 -15.23 -15.58
C LEU A 282 -18.39 -14.97 -16.03
N VAL A 283 -18.06 -15.28 -17.28
CA VAL A 283 -16.74 -15.03 -17.86
C VAL A 283 -16.42 -13.53 -17.89
N ALA A 284 -17.38 -12.69 -18.30
CA ALA A 284 -17.23 -11.23 -18.27
C ALA A 284 -16.99 -10.71 -16.85
N ALA A 285 -17.56 -11.37 -15.84
CA ALA A 285 -17.35 -11.06 -14.42
C ALA A 285 -16.12 -11.77 -13.81
N GLY A 286 -15.25 -12.41 -14.62
CA GLY A 286 -14.03 -13.09 -14.17
C GLY A 286 -14.26 -14.47 -13.53
N GLN A 287 -15.48 -14.99 -13.57
CA GLN A 287 -15.85 -16.30 -13.04
C GLN A 287 -15.82 -17.38 -14.12
N ARG A 288 -15.26 -18.54 -13.79
CA ARG A 288 -15.24 -19.70 -14.68
C ARG A 288 -16.55 -20.50 -14.53
N PRO A 289 -17.30 -20.77 -15.61
CA PRO A 289 -18.46 -21.65 -15.55
C PRO A 289 -18.08 -23.09 -15.19
N ILE A 290 -18.91 -23.76 -14.39
CA ILE A 290 -18.71 -25.12 -13.88
C ILE A 290 -19.90 -26.00 -14.26
N ASN A 291 -21.06 -25.76 -13.63
CA ASN A 291 -22.32 -26.44 -13.91
C ASN A 291 -23.48 -25.51 -13.56
N ASN A 292 -24.66 -25.80 -14.09
CA ASN A 292 -25.85 -24.96 -13.93
C ASN A 292 -26.20 -24.64 -12.47
N VAL A 293 -25.94 -25.52 -11.49
CA VAL A 293 -26.25 -25.25 -10.08
C VAL A 293 -25.29 -24.21 -9.49
N VAL A 294 -23.98 -24.47 -9.58
CA VAL A 294 -22.93 -23.60 -9.03
C VAL A 294 -22.89 -22.26 -9.77
N ASP A 295 -23.07 -22.30 -11.08
CA ASP A 295 -23.09 -21.12 -11.93
C ASP A 295 -24.28 -20.22 -11.61
N ILE A 296 -25.44 -20.78 -11.25
CA ILE A 296 -26.58 -19.99 -10.78
C ILE A 296 -26.26 -19.28 -9.46
N THR A 297 -25.63 -19.96 -8.50
CA THR A 297 -25.26 -19.30 -7.23
C THR A 297 -24.25 -18.17 -7.43
N ASN A 298 -23.25 -18.37 -8.30
CA ASN A 298 -22.28 -17.32 -8.66
C ASN A 298 -22.92 -16.19 -9.46
N TYR A 299 -23.83 -16.51 -10.38
CA TYR A 299 -24.56 -15.53 -11.17
C TYR A 299 -25.41 -14.63 -10.27
N VAL A 300 -26.15 -15.21 -9.32
CA VAL A 300 -26.99 -14.44 -8.39
C VAL A 300 -26.15 -13.64 -7.40
N LEU A 301 -24.98 -14.15 -6.98
CA LEU A 301 -24.01 -13.37 -6.23
C LEU A 301 -23.59 -12.11 -6.99
N LEU A 302 -23.23 -12.22 -8.27
CA LEU A 302 -22.82 -11.07 -9.08
C LEU A 302 -24.00 -10.12 -9.38
N GLU A 303 -25.20 -10.66 -9.58
CA GLU A 303 -26.41 -9.88 -9.83
C GLU A 303 -26.81 -9.05 -8.60
N THR A 304 -26.81 -9.66 -7.41
CA THR A 304 -27.42 -9.11 -6.18
C THR A 304 -26.42 -8.66 -5.12
N GLY A 305 -25.18 -9.16 -5.17
CA GLY A 305 -24.15 -8.93 -4.15
C GLY A 305 -24.27 -9.85 -2.95
N HIS A 306 -25.18 -10.81 -2.99
CA HIS A 306 -25.48 -11.69 -1.88
C HIS A 306 -24.98 -13.12 -2.18
N PRO A 307 -23.96 -13.61 -1.45
CA PRO A 307 -23.46 -14.97 -1.63
C PRO A 307 -24.52 -16.02 -1.30
N LEU A 308 -24.55 -17.06 -2.11
CA LEU A 308 -25.40 -18.23 -1.94
C LEU A 308 -24.54 -19.49 -1.90
N HIS A 309 -25.05 -20.54 -1.30
CA HIS A 309 -24.43 -21.86 -1.36
C HIS A 309 -25.46 -22.94 -1.60
N ALA A 310 -25.06 -24.03 -2.24
CA ALA A 310 -25.92 -25.18 -2.52
C ALA A 310 -25.29 -26.41 -1.89
N PHE A 311 -25.99 -27.02 -0.93
CA PHE A 311 -25.61 -28.30 -0.36
C PHE A 311 -26.35 -29.42 -1.09
N ASP A 312 -25.67 -30.54 -1.31
CA ASP A 312 -26.34 -31.78 -1.66
C ASP A 312 -27.17 -32.23 -0.45
N TYR A 313 -28.49 -32.15 -0.59
CA TYR A 313 -29.43 -32.45 0.48
C TYR A 313 -29.29 -33.90 0.95
N ASP A 314 -29.00 -34.83 0.04
CA ASP A 314 -28.90 -36.26 0.34
C ASP A 314 -27.65 -36.60 1.17
N LYS A 315 -26.68 -35.68 1.25
CA LYS A 315 -25.46 -35.81 2.04
C LYS A 315 -25.58 -35.20 3.45
N LEU A 316 -26.65 -34.47 3.76
CA LEU A 316 -26.85 -33.84 5.06
C LEU A 316 -27.36 -34.85 6.10
N ALA A 317 -26.63 -35.04 7.21
CA ALA A 317 -27.06 -35.96 8.26
C ALA A 317 -28.35 -35.48 8.94
N GLU A 318 -29.36 -36.36 8.99
CA GLU A 318 -30.71 -36.09 9.51
C GLU A 318 -31.44 -34.94 8.80
N ASN A 319 -31.01 -34.59 7.57
CA ASN A 319 -31.69 -33.65 6.69
C ASN A 319 -32.01 -32.30 7.37
N ARG A 320 -31.08 -31.76 8.16
CA ARG A 320 -31.26 -30.48 8.86
C ARG A 320 -30.00 -29.64 8.88
N ILE A 321 -30.18 -28.34 9.06
CA ILE A 321 -29.11 -27.36 9.21
C ILE A 321 -29.10 -26.80 10.63
N VAL A 322 -27.92 -26.74 11.22
CA VAL A 322 -27.64 -26.13 12.53
C VAL A 322 -26.51 -25.12 12.36
N VAL A 323 -26.83 -23.84 12.54
CA VAL A 323 -25.85 -22.74 12.46
C VAL A 323 -25.34 -22.45 13.87
N ARG A 324 -24.06 -22.77 14.12
CA ARG A 324 -23.46 -22.73 15.46
C ARG A 324 -21.98 -22.38 15.42
N ARG A 325 -21.40 -22.04 16.56
CA ARG A 325 -19.94 -21.94 16.69
C ARG A 325 -19.27 -23.31 16.51
N ALA A 326 -18.05 -23.28 16.00
CA ALA A 326 -17.21 -24.46 15.99
C ALA A 326 -16.88 -24.89 17.43
N ARG A 327 -16.70 -26.19 17.64
CA ARG A 327 -16.31 -26.78 18.93
C ARG A 327 -14.79 -26.84 19.02
N ALA A 328 -14.25 -26.86 20.25
CA ALA A 328 -12.81 -27.03 20.45
C ALA A 328 -12.27 -28.30 19.74
N GLY A 329 -11.24 -28.12 18.90
CA GLY A 329 -10.58 -29.20 18.18
C GLY A 329 -11.35 -29.71 16.96
N GLU A 330 -12.43 -29.04 16.55
CA GLU A 330 -13.17 -29.36 15.34
C GLU A 330 -12.36 -28.99 14.08
N SER A 331 -12.52 -29.74 12.99
CA SER A 331 -11.86 -29.49 11.70
C SER A 331 -12.81 -29.82 10.55
N ILE A 332 -12.60 -29.18 9.40
CA ILE A 332 -13.38 -29.42 8.17
C ILE A 332 -12.44 -29.51 6.98
N THR A 333 -12.77 -30.37 6.01
CA THR A 333 -12.12 -30.37 4.69
C THR A 333 -12.91 -29.46 3.77
N THR A 334 -12.30 -28.38 3.29
CA THR A 334 -12.93 -27.42 2.38
C THR A 334 -12.93 -27.93 0.93
N LEU A 335 -13.69 -27.28 0.04
CA LEU A 335 -13.82 -27.65 -1.39
C LEU A 335 -12.48 -27.69 -2.16
N ASP A 336 -11.44 -27.02 -1.66
CA ASP A 336 -10.07 -27.09 -2.18
C ASP A 336 -9.33 -28.39 -1.79
N GLY A 337 -9.95 -29.25 -1.00
CA GLY A 337 -9.38 -30.51 -0.52
C GLY A 337 -8.46 -30.38 0.70
N GLU A 338 -8.31 -29.16 1.25
CA GLU A 338 -7.40 -28.90 2.37
C GLU A 338 -8.13 -29.03 3.73
N PRO A 339 -7.53 -29.72 4.72
CA PRO A 339 -8.07 -29.77 6.07
C PRO A 339 -7.81 -28.46 6.82
N ARG A 340 -8.85 -27.85 7.38
CA ARG A 340 -8.81 -26.57 8.09
C ARG A 340 -9.13 -26.77 9.59
N PRO A 341 -8.22 -26.41 10.52
CA PRO A 341 -8.52 -26.43 11.95
C PRO A 341 -9.45 -25.27 12.30
N LEU A 342 -10.52 -25.55 13.05
CA LEU A 342 -11.49 -24.56 13.47
C LEU A 342 -11.28 -24.18 14.93
N ASN A 343 -11.54 -22.91 15.25
CA ASN A 343 -11.52 -22.41 16.63
C ASN A 343 -12.92 -22.00 17.08
N GLU A 344 -13.15 -21.93 18.40
CA GLU A 344 -14.47 -21.67 18.99
C GLU A 344 -15.09 -20.29 18.68
N LYS A 345 -14.34 -19.39 18.05
CA LYS A 345 -14.85 -18.09 17.59
C LYS A 345 -15.39 -18.14 16.16
N MET A 346 -15.09 -19.21 15.42
CA MET A 346 -15.55 -19.40 14.05
C MET A 346 -16.99 -19.90 14.03
N LEU A 347 -17.78 -19.38 13.10
CA LEU A 347 -19.13 -19.86 12.83
C LEU A 347 -19.08 -20.95 11.77
N VAL A 348 -19.84 -22.03 11.99
CA VAL A 348 -19.99 -23.13 11.03
C VAL A 348 -21.45 -23.36 10.71
N ILE A 349 -21.68 -23.84 9.50
CA ILE A 349 -22.95 -24.43 9.09
C ILE A 349 -22.76 -25.92 9.24
N ALA A 350 -23.46 -26.53 10.19
CA ALA A 350 -23.35 -27.95 10.49
C ALA A 350 -24.65 -28.67 10.14
N ASP A 351 -24.54 -29.97 9.89
CA ASP A 351 -25.70 -30.86 9.95
C ASP A 351 -25.92 -31.36 11.39
N ALA A 352 -26.67 -32.45 11.56
CA ALA A 352 -26.88 -33.05 12.88
C ALA A 352 -25.61 -33.55 13.59
N LYS A 353 -24.51 -33.79 12.86
CA LYS A 353 -23.32 -34.50 13.33
C LYS A 353 -22.04 -33.67 13.21
N GLN A 354 -21.81 -33.00 12.08
CA GLN A 354 -20.54 -32.39 11.73
C GLN A 354 -20.68 -31.08 10.93
N PRO A 355 -19.63 -30.23 10.89
CA PRO A 355 -19.61 -29.05 10.03
C PRO A 355 -19.66 -29.44 8.55
N GLN A 356 -20.43 -28.69 7.79
CA GLN A 356 -20.60 -28.82 6.35
C GLN A 356 -20.04 -27.61 5.59
N ALA A 357 -19.93 -26.45 6.24
CA ALA A 357 -19.23 -25.30 5.69
C ALA A 357 -18.65 -24.41 6.80
N VAL A 358 -17.61 -23.65 6.46
CA VAL A 358 -17.19 -22.48 7.23
C VAL A 358 -18.09 -21.32 6.81
N ALA A 359 -18.95 -20.88 7.72
CA ALA A 359 -20.05 -19.97 7.41
C ALA A 359 -19.54 -18.68 6.75
N GLY A 360 -20.09 -18.35 5.58
CA GLY A 360 -19.72 -17.15 4.81
C GLY A 360 -18.29 -17.10 4.28
N VAL A 361 -17.53 -18.19 4.34
CA VAL A 361 -16.15 -18.27 3.83
C VAL A 361 -16.02 -19.32 2.75
N MET A 362 -16.24 -20.60 3.05
CA MET A 362 -16.07 -21.68 2.07
C MET A 362 -16.89 -22.91 2.45
N GLY A 363 -17.49 -23.57 1.45
CA GLY A 363 -18.16 -24.85 1.59
C GLY A 363 -17.20 -26.00 1.94
N GLY A 364 -17.74 -27.05 2.54
CA GLY A 364 -17.02 -28.30 2.80
C GLY A 364 -17.16 -29.28 1.62
N ALA A 365 -16.18 -30.17 1.47
CA ALA A 365 -16.19 -31.19 0.42
C ALA A 365 -17.27 -32.27 0.65
N ASP A 366 -17.64 -32.54 1.91
CA ASP A 366 -18.54 -33.63 2.28
C ASP A 366 -20.00 -33.42 1.81
N SER A 367 -20.40 -32.18 1.54
CA SER A 367 -21.76 -31.79 1.10
C SER A 367 -21.77 -31.10 -0.26
N GLU A 368 -20.66 -31.18 -1.01
CA GLU A 368 -20.54 -30.63 -2.36
C GLU A 368 -21.56 -31.25 -3.33
N VAL A 369 -22.10 -30.42 -4.22
CA VAL A 369 -22.97 -30.86 -5.33
C VAL A 369 -22.12 -31.52 -6.42
N ASP A 370 -22.46 -32.75 -6.80
CA ASP A 370 -21.81 -33.51 -7.87
C ASP A 370 -22.80 -33.91 -8.98
N ASP A 371 -22.31 -34.57 -10.04
CA ASP A 371 -23.14 -35.02 -11.17
C ASP A 371 -24.28 -36.00 -10.75
N GLY A 372 -24.13 -36.63 -9.59
CA GLY A 372 -25.07 -37.54 -8.97
C GLY A 372 -26.15 -36.87 -8.11
N SER A 373 -25.97 -35.61 -7.71
CA SER A 373 -26.92 -34.89 -6.85
C SER A 373 -28.31 -34.80 -7.48
N ARG A 374 -29.36 -34.95 -6.65
CA ARG A 374 -30.77 -34.93 -7.08
C ARG A 374 -31.62 -33.98 -6.27
N HIS A 375 -31.29 -33.81 -5.00
CA HIS A 375 -31.97 -32.89 -4.09
C HIS A 375 -30.96 -31.86 -3.59
N ILE A 376 -31.34 -30.59 -3.59
CA ILE A 376 -30.48 -29.50 -3.16
C ILE A 376 -31.14 -28.73 -2.02
N PHE A 377 -30.35 -28.48 -0.98
CA PHE A 377 -30.63 -27.46 0.01
C PHE A 377 -29.90 -26.18 -0.43
N LEU A 378 -30.66 -25.19 -0.86
CA LEU A 378 -30.14 -23.88 -1.22
C LEU A 378 -30.08 -22.99 0.02
N GLU A 379 -28.90 -22.45 0.31
CA GLU A 379 -28.62 -21.52 1.40
C GLU A 379 -28.59 -20.07 0.89
N SER A 380 -29.21 -19.19 1.67
CA SER A 380 -28.95 -17.75 1.66
C SER A 380 -28.94 -17.24 3.10
N ALA A 381 -27.88 -16.55 3.51
CA ALA A 381 -27.71 -16.17 4.91
C ALA A 381 -27.04 -14.81 5.05
N TYR A 382 -27.22 -14.18 6.20
CA TYR A 382 -26.49 -12.99 6.59
C TYR A 382 -25.62 -13.30 7.81
N PHE A 383 -24.32 -13.08 7.66
CA PHE A 383 -23.33 -13.31 8.71
C PHE A 383 -22.73 -12.00 9.21
N ASN A 384 -22.28 -11.99 10.46
CA ASN A 384 -21.62 -10.83 11.05
C ASN A 384 -20.30 -10.49 10.32
N PRO A 385 -20.16 -9.30 9.72
CA PRO A 385 -18.99 -8.95 8.90
C PRO A 385 -17.65 -9.02 9.64
N ARG A 386 -17.64 -8.71 10.96
CA ARG A 386 -16.42 -8.76 11.78
C ARG A 386 -15.96 -10.19 12.02
N SER A 387 -16.90 -11.10 12.22
CA SER A 387 -16.61 -12.53 12.40
C SER A 387 -16.02 -13.12 11.12
N ILE A 388 -16.65 -12.88 9.97
CA ILE A 388 -16.15 -13.34 8.67
C ILE A 388 -14.73 -12.84 8.40
N ARG A 389 -14.46 -11.54 8.62
CA ARG A 389 -13.12 -10.97 8.44
C ARG A 389 -12.06 -11.63 9.32
N ALA A 390 -12.40 -11.91 10.58
CA ALA A 390 -11.49 -12.60 11.50
C ALA A 390 -11.24 -14.05 11.05
N THR A 391 -12.30 -14.79 10.70
CA THR A 391 -12.21 -16.19 10.26
C THR A 391 -11.44 -16.34 8.95
N ALA A 392 -11.71 -15.50 7.95
CA ALA A 392 -10.99 -15.49 6.68
C ALA A 392 -9.48 -15.24 6.87
N ARG A 393 -9.12 -14.29 7.75
CA ARG A 393 -7.73 -14.00 8.10
C ARG A 393 -7.05 -15.15 8.85
N ASP A 394 -7.72 -15.71 9.85
CA ASP A 394 -7.19 -16.81 10.66
C ASP A 394 -6.95 -18.08 9.81
N LEU A 395 -7.80 -18.34 8.81
CA LEU A 395 -7.68 -19.48 7.91
C LEU A 395 -6.82 -19.20 6.66
N GLY A 396 -6.45 -17.95 6.41
CA GLY A 396 -5.73 -17.53 5.20
C GLY A 396 -6.54 -17.73 3.92
N LEU A 397 -7.87 -17.59 4.00
CA LEU A 397 -8.80 -17.79 2.88
C LEU A 397 -9.36 -16.45 2.40
N VAL A 398 -9.23 -16.19 1.11
CA VAL A 398 -9.82 -15.02 0.44
C VAL A 398 -10.75 -15.53 -0.65
N THR A 399 -12.04 -15.61 -0.34
CA THR A 399 -13.09 -16.07 -1.27
C THR A 399 -14.05 -14.94 -1.60
N GLU A 400 -14.76 -15.06 -2.73
CA GLU A 400 -15.83 -14.12 -3.11
C GLU A 400 -16.87 -13.95 -2.00
N ALA A 401 -17.36 -15.05 -1.44
CA ALA A 401 -18.33 -15.01 -0.34
C ALA A 401 -17.78 -14.22 0.88
N ALA A 402 -16.54 -14.51 1.29
CA ALA A 402 -15.92 -13.81 2.41
C ALA A 402 -15.76 -12.31 2.14
N GLN A 403 -15.39 -11.94 0.90
CA GLN A 403 -15.22 -10.56 0.46
C GLN A 403 -16.53 -9.76 0.53
N HIS A 404 -17.64 -10.36 0.12
CA HIS A 404 -18.96 -9.73 0.21
C HIS A 404 -19.46 -9.63 1.65
N PHE A 405 -19.44 -10.75 2.41
CA PHE A 405 -19.93 -10.73 3.78
C PHE A 405 -19.09 -9.85 4.71
N GLN A 406 -17.77 -9.80 4.55
CA GLN A 406 -16.92 -8.94 5.39
C GLN A 406 -17.12 -7.44 5.13
N ARG A 407 -17.67 -7.07 3.96
CA ARG A 407 -18.06 -5.71 3.59
C ARG A 407 -19.53 -5.41 3.90
N GLY A 408 -20.28 -6.35 4.50
CA GLY A 408 -21.67 -6.14 4.89
C GLY A 408 -22.65 -6.35 3.74
N ALA A 409 -22.96 -7.62 3.43
CA ALA A 409 -24.04 -7.98 2.52
C ALA A 409 -25.41 -7.53 3.05
N ASP A 410 -26.38 -7.29 2.17
CA ASP A 410 -27.72 -6.84 2.56
C ASP A 410 -28.52 -7.97 3.24
N PRO A 411 -28.97 -7.81 4.50
CA PRO A 411 -29.76 -8.83 5.23
C PRO A 411 -31.18 -9.02 4.69
N GLU A 412 -31.74 -8.04 3.96
CA GLU A 412 -33.05 -8.17 3.32
C GLU A 412 -32.95 -8.79 1.92
N MET A 413 -31.76 -8.80 1.32
CA MET A 413 -31.52 -9.46 0.04
C MET A 413 -31.59 -10.99 0.13
N VAL A 414 -31.50 -11.56 1.34
CA VAL A 414 -31.54 -13.01 1.61
C VAL A 414 -32.72 -13.70 0.89
N VAL A 415 -33.93 -13.15 1.05
CA VAL A 415 -35.15 -13.76 0.46
C VAL A 415 -35.24 -13.54 -1.04
N TYR A 416 -34.79 -12.39 -1.54
CA TYR A 416 -34.77 -12.14 -2.98
C TYR A 416 -33.76 -13.07 -3.69
N ALA A 417 -32.54 -13.15 -3.17
CA ALA A 417 -31.45 -13.94 -3.76
C ALA A 417 -31.78 -15.44 -3.79
N ILE A 418 -32.28 -16.02 -2.69
CA ILE A 418 -32.63 -17.45 -2.65
C ILE A 418 -33.76 -17.80 -3.62
N ASN A 419 -34.75 -16.92 -3.75
CA ASN A 419 -35.85 -17.10 -4.69
C ASN A 419 -35.39 -16.92 -6.14
N ARG A 420 -34.54 -15.92 -6.41
CA ARG A 420 -33.95 -15.70 -7.73
C ARG A 420 -33.15 -16.91 -8.21
N ALA A 421 -32.32 -17.48 -7.34
CA ALA A 421 -31.59 -18.71 -7.62
C ALA A 421 -32.52 -19.91 -7.80
N ALA A 422 -33.54 -20.08 -6.95
CA ALA A 422 -34.52 -21.16 -7.09
C ALA A 422 -35.30 -21.08 -8.42
N MET A 423 -35.68 -19.88 -8.86
CA MET A 423 -36.32 -19.65 -10.15
C MET A 423 -35.41 -20.07 -11.31
N LEU A 424 -34.14 -19.66 -11.28
CA LEU A 424 -33.17 -20.04 -12.31
C LEU A 424 -32.91 -21.55 -12.31
N MET A 425 -32.87 -22.20 -11.15
CA MET A 425 -32.71 -23.66 -11.05
C MET A 425 -33.94 -24.40 -11.58
N GLN A 426 -35.15 -23.88 -11.35
CA GLN A 426 -36.37 -24.41 -11.96
C GLN A 426 -36.33 -24.33 -13.49
N GLN A 427 -35.78 -23.24 -14.05
CA GLN A 427 -35.71 -23.00 -15.50
C GLN A 427 -34.56 -23.76 -16.19
N LEU A 428 -33.41 -23.86 -15.54
CA LEU A 428 -32.15 -24.31 -16.15
C LEU A 428 -31.67 -25.66 -15.65
N ALA A 429 -32.18 -26.15 -14.52
CA ALA A 429 -31.83 -27.44 -13.92
C ALA A 429 -33.05 -28.37 -13.74
N ASP A 430 -34.19 -28.02 -14.33
CA ASP A 430 -35.46 -28.78 -14.28
C ASP A 430 -35.95 -29.05 -12.84
N ALA A 431 -35.52 -28.22 -11.89
CA ALA A 431 -35.78 -28.43 -10.47
C ALA A 431 -37.26 -28.18 -10.10
N GLU A 432 -37.80 -29.02 -9.22
CA GLU A 432 -39.10 -28.79 -8.56
C GLU A 432 -38.88 -28.10 -7.22
N VAL A 433 -39.37 -26.86 -7.09
CA VAL A 433 -39.22 -26.07 -5.87
C VAL A 433 -40.29 -26.47 -4.84
N ALA A 434 -39.87 -26.88 -3.64
CA ALA A 434 -40.79 -27.21 -2.55
C ALA A 434 -41.52 -25.93 -2.04
N PRO A 435 -42.80 -26.03 -1.62
CA PRO A 435 -43.53 -24.89 -1.06
C PRO A 435 -42.91 -24.32 0.21
N GLY A 436 -42.75 -23.00 0.24
CA GLY A 436 -42.26 -22.25 1.40
C GLY A 436 -40.73 -22.12 1.51
N ILE A 437 -40.31 -21.29 2.46
CA ILE A 437 -38.90 -20.97 2.77
C ILE A 437 -38.67 -21.28 4.25
N LEU A 438 -37.55 -21.93 4.57
CA LEU A 438 -37.07 -22.10 5.93
C LEU A 438 -36.29 -20.83 6.35
N ASP A 439 -37.00 -19.75 6.68
CA ASP A 439 -36.41 -18.45 7.03
C ASP A 439 -36.40 -18.24 8.55
N GLU A 440 -35.23 -18.40 9.17
CA GLU A 440 -35.00 -18.10 10.58
C GLU A 440 -34.40 -16.69 10.69
N TYR A 441 -35.19 -15.75 11.21
CA TYR A 441 -34.76 -14.37 11.48
C TYR A 441 -35.13 -13.91 12.90
N PRO A 442 -34.42 -14.38 13.94
CA PRO A 442 -34.83 -14.19 15.33
C PRO A 442 -34.93 -12.73 15.77
N ASN A 443 -34.04 -11.87 15.26
CA ASN A 443 -33.97 -10.44 15.57
C ASN A 443 -33.94 -9.59 14.29
N PRO A 444 -35.10 -9.30 13.68
CA PRO A 444 -35.17 -8.49 12.47
C PRO A 444 -34.52 -7.11 12.65
N GLN A 445 -33.65 -6.73 11.73
CA GLN A 445 -32.97 -5.45 11.78
C GLN A 445 -33.92 -4.33 11.39
N GLN A 446 -33.96 -3.27 12.18
CA GLN A 446 -34.72 -2.07 11.86
C GLN A 446 -33.81 -1.05 11.18
N GLY A 447 -34.30 -0.43 10.10
CA GLY A 447 -33.59 0.65 9.43
C GLY A 447 -33.32 1.81 10.40
N ARG A 448 -32.11 2.36 10.33
CA ARG A 448 -31.70 3.46 11.22
C ARG A 448 -32.33 4.76 10.71
N GLN A 449 -32.76 5.60 11.64
CA GLN A 449 -33.20 6.95 11.30
C GLN A 449 -32.02 7.92 11.38
N VAL A 450 -31.77 8.64 10.29
CA VAL A 450 -30.72 9.65 10.21
C VAL A 450 -31.32 10.94 9.66
N THR A 451 -30.98 12.07 10.29
CA THR A 451 -31.49 13.39 9.88
C THR A 451 -30.41 14.16 9.14
N LEU A 452 -30.72 14.59 7.92
CA LEU A 452 -29.93 15.52 7.12
C LEU A 452 -30.44 16.94 7.35
N ARG A 453 -29.63 17.82 7.97
CA ARG A 453 -29.93 19.26 8.06
C ARG A 453 -29.25 19.99 6.90
N PHE A 454 -30.04 20.69 6.09
CA PHE A 454 -29.53 21.32 4.87
C PHE A 454 -28.48 22.41 5.15
N ASP A 455 -28.64 23.14 6.25
CA ASP A 455 -27.65 24.13 6.68
C ASP A 455 -26.33 23.48 7.12
N ARG A 456 -26.40 22.29 7.75
CA ARG A 456 -25.20 21.54 8.13
C ARG A 456 -24.45 21.03 6.90
N ALA A 457 -25.16 20.55 5.88
CA ALA A 457 -24.58 20.17 4.59
C ALA A 457 -23.85 21.36 3.95
N ARG A 458 -24.48 22.54 3.91
CA ARG A 458 -23.86 23.79 3.44
C ARG A 458 -22.57 24.13 4.19
N GLN A 459 -22.61 24.06 5.52
CA GLN A 459 -21.44 24.37 6.37
C GLN A 459 -20.29 23.39 6.17
N LEU A 460 -20.57 22.09 6.02
CA LEU A 460 -19.55 21.07 5.87
C LEU A 460 -18.94 21.06 4.46
N LEU A 461 -19.78 21.20 3.43
CA LEU A 461 -19.34 21.18 2.03
C LEU A 461 -18.77 22.52 1.57
N GLY A 462 -19.17 23.63 2.19
CA GLY A 462 -18.85 24.96 1.67
C GLY A 462 -19.54 25.29 0.33
N ALA A 463 -20.58 24.52 -0.02
CA ALA A 463 -21.36 24.67 -1.26
C ALA A 463 -22.85 24.85 -0.96
N ASP A 464 -23.54 25.63 -1.80
CA ASP A 464 -24.99 25.85 -1.69
C ASP A 464 -25.75 24.85 -2.55
N VAL A 465 -25.99 23.65 -2.02
CA VAL A 465 -26.85 22.64 -2.67
C VAL A 465 -28.30 22.90 -2.26
N PRO A 466 -29.24 23.17 -3.19
CA PRO A 466 -30.63 23.44 -2.84
C PRO A 466 -31.28 22.27 -2.08
N PRO A 467 -32.09 22.52 -1.02
CA PRO A 467 -32.78 21.48 -0.25
C PRO A 467 -33.52 20.44 -1.09
N ALA A 468 -34.24 20.89 -2.14
CA ALA A 468 -34.97 20.01 -3.03
C ALA A 468 -34.04 19.03 -3.78
N LYS A 469 -32.86 19.48 -4.18
CA LYS A 469 -31.87 18.61 -4.84
C LYS A 469 -31.23 17.63 -3.86
N GLN A 470 -30.99 18.05 -2.62
CA GLN A 470 -30.51 17.14 -1.57
C GLN A 470 -31.54 16.04 -1.29
N GLN A 471 -32.82 16.39 -1.20
CA GLN A 471 -33.92 15.42 -1.04
C GLN A 471 -34.01 14.46 -2.24
N GLU A 472 -33.96 14.99 -3.46
CA GLU A 472 -33.98 14.20 -4.70
C GLU A 472 -32.86 13.15 -4.72
N ILE A 473 -31.62 13.54 -4.40
CA ILE A 473 -30.46 12.64 -4.34
C ILE A 473 -30.69 11.53 -3.31
N ILE A 474 -31.04 11.90 -2.08
CA ILE A 474 -31.19 10.94 -0.98
C ILE A 474 -32.35 9.98 -1.25
N THR A 475 -33.49 10.46 -1.75
CA THR A 475 -34.60 9.58 -2.14
C THR A 475 -34.26 8.71 -3.35
N GLY A 476 -33.55 9.24 -4.35
CA GLY A 476 -33.11 8.47 -5.53
C GLY A 476 -32.17 7.32 -5.17
N LEU A 477 -31.38 7.48 -4.10
CA LEU A 477 -30.50 6.44 -3.54
C LEU A 477 -31.24 5.38 -2.71
N GLY A 478 -32.55 5.52 -2.53
CA GLY A 478 -33.39 4.59 -1.79
C GLY A 478 -33.48 4.85 -0.29
N PHE A 479 -33.05 6.03 0.19
CA PHE A 479 -33.34 6.43 1.56
C PHE A 479 -34.79 6.92 1.66
N GLU A 480 -35.58 6.24 2.49
CA GLU A 480 -37.00 6.52 2.60
C GLU A 480 -37.26 7.76 3.47
N PRO A 481 -37.85 8.84 2.93
CA PRO A 481 -38.16 10.03 3.71
C PRO A 481 -39.31 9.76 4.69
N GLN A 482 -39.08 10.00 5.98
CA GLN A 482 -40.11 9.91 7.02
C GLN A 482 -40.70 11.28 7.36
N GLN A 483 -39.82 12.27 7.54
CA GLN A 483 -40.22 13.63 7.86
C GLN A 483 -39.27 14.61 7.20
N CYS A 484 -39.78 15.38 6.24
CA CYS A 484 -38.98 16.36 5.51
C CYS A 484 -39.71 17.70 5.45
N ASP A 485 -38.97 18.77 5.76
CA ASP A 485 -39.42 20.15 5.69
C ASP A 485 -38.40 21.00 4.91
N THR A 486 -38.43 22.32 5.10
CA THR A 486 -37.53 23.25 4.40
C THR A 486 -36.13 23.36 5.03
N VAL A 487 -35.93 22.78 6.21
CA VAL A 487 -34.70 22.90 7.03
C VAL A 487 -33.97 21.56 7.13
N SER A 488 -34.71 20.45 7.15
CA SER A 488 -34.15 19.10 7.30
C SER A 488 -34.99 18.00 6.65
N CYS A 489 -34.40 16.83 6.49
CA CYS A 489 -35.08 15.61 6.06
C CYS A 489 -34.55 14.43 6.87
N THR A 490 -35.44 13.77 7.62
CA THR A 490 -35.17 12.54 8.34
C THR A 490 -35.56 11.36 7.46
N VAL A 491 -34.60 10.46 7.27
CA VAL A 491 -34.74 9.30 6.39
C VAL A 491 -34.45 8.01 7.14
N VAL A 492 -35.03 6.91 6.67
CA VAL A 492 -34.67 5.56 7.09
C VAL A 492 -33.62 5.02 6.13
N THR A 493 -32.51 4.53 6.69
CA THR A 493 -31.43 3.91 5.91
C THR A 493 -31.93 2.60 5.30
N PRO A 494 -31.73 2.37 3.99
CA PRO A 494 -32.02 1.09 3.39
C PRO A 494 -31.07 0.01 3.92
N SER A 495 -31.50 -1.25 3.87
CA SER A 495 -30.79 -2.39 4.48
C SER A 495 -29.40 -2.66 3.89
N TRP A 496 -29.18 -2.35 2.60
CA TRP A 496 -27.87 -2.48 1.94
C TRP A 496 -26.86 -1.39 2.34
N ARG A 497 -27.29 -0.28 2.96
CA ARG A 497 -26.43 0.85 3.36
C ARG A 497 -25.99 0.77 4.81
N HIS A 498 -25.09 -0.15 5.09
CA HIS A 498 -24.55 -0.39 6.44
C HIS A 498 -23.56 0.70 6.90
N ASP A 499 -23.01 1.47 5.97
CA ASP A 499 -22.09 2.60 6.17
C ASP A 499 -22.78 3.83 6.75
N VAL A 500 -24.07 4.03 6.46
CA VAL A 500 -24.81 5.21 6.90
C VAL A 500 -25.31 5.06 8.33
N SER A 501 -24.75 5.86 9.22
CA SER A 501 -25.08 5.90 10.65
C SER A 501 -25.13 7.31 11.23
N HIS A 502 -24.59 8.29 10.51
CA HIS A 502 -24.46 9.67 10.92
C HIS A 502 -24.88 10.62 9.81
N GLU A 503 -25.20 11.86 10.20
CA GLU A 503 -25.56 12.93 9.25
C GLU A 503 -24.45 13.21 8.24
N ALA A 504 -23.18 13.07 8.64
CA ALA A 504 -22.03 13.27 7.74
C ALA A 504 -22.03 12.30 6.56
N ASP A 505 -22.51 11.07 6.76
CA ASP A 505 -22.59 10.05 5.72
C ASP A 505 -23.63 10.50 4.66
N LEU A 506 -24.80 10.98 5.08
CA LEU A 506 -25.78 11.57 4.14
C LEU A 506 -25.24 12.82 3.42
N ILE A 507 -24.38 13.61 4.08
CA ILE A 507 -23.75 14.78 3.43
C ILE A 507 -22.75 14.34 2.36
N GLU A 508 -22.01 13.25 2.56
CA GLU A 508 -21.17 12.63 1.53
C GLU A 508 -22.02 12.19 0.32
N GLU A 509 -23.16 11.55 0.56
CA GLU A 509 -24.10 11.14 -0.50
C GLU A 509 -24.57 12.32 -1.36
N VAL A 510 -24.92 13.43 -0.69
CA VAL A 510 -25.28 14.68 -1.37
C VAL A 510 -24.09 15.21 -2.18
N ALA A 511 -22.89 15.21 -1.61
CA ALA A 511 -21.72 15.81 -2.23
C ALA A 511 -21.26 15.04 -3.48
N ARG A 512 -21.20 13.70 -3.42
CA ARG A 512 -20.77 12.85 -4.54
C ARG A 512 -21.75 12.93 -5.72
N HIS A 513 -23.06 12.92 -5.45
CA HIS A 513 -24.08 13.04 -6.50
C HIS A 513 -24.28 14.47 -7.02
N TYR A 514 -24.03 15.47 -6.17
CA TYR A 514 -23.94 16.86 -6.63
C TYR A 514 -22.75 17.05 -7.58
N GLY A 515 -21.62 16.41 -7.26
CA GLY A 515 -20.35 16.46 -7.99
C GLY A 515 -19.32 17.27 -7.21
N TYR A 516 -18.20 16.64 -6.86
CA TYR A 516 -17.09 17.30 -6.14
C TYR A 516 -16.46 18.45 -6.94
N ASP A 517 -16.48 18.35 -8.27
CA ASP A 517 -16.03 19.39 -9.21
C ASP A 517 -16.81 20.70 -9.09
N LYS A 518 -18.04 20.66 -8.57
CA LYS A 518 -18.90 21.84 -8.36
C LYS A 518 -18.68 22.52 -7.01
N ILE A 519 -17.92 21.90 -6.11
CA ILE A 519 -17.62 22.47 -4.80
C ILE A 519 -16.49 23.50 -4.95
N PRO A 520 -16.72 24.78 -4.59
CA PRO A 520 -15.74 25.83 -4.81
C PRO A 520 -14.51 25.64 -3.92
N SER A 521 -13.31 25.79 -4.50
CA SER A 521 -12.08 25.88 -3.71
C SER A 521 -12.05 27.22 -2.96
N THR A 522 -12.02 27.16 -1.63
CA THR A 522 -11.93 28.35 -0.78
C THR A 522 -10.75 28.22 0.19
N MET A 523 -10.10 29.34 0.50
CA MET A 523 -9.01 29.34 1.47
C MET A 523 -9.59 29.37 2.89
N PRO A 524 -9.22 28.43 3.78
CA PRO A 524 -9.70 28.45 5.14
C PRO A 524 -9.14 29.70 5.87
N PRO A 525 -9.89 30.28 6.82
CA PRO A 525 -9.37 31.38 7.63
C PRO A 525 -8.22 30.86 8.52
N VAL A 526 -6.99 31.27 8.21
CA VAL A 526 -5.82 30.92 9.00
C VAL A 526 -5.57 32.00 10.05
N ARG A 527 -5.43 31.61 11.33
CA ARG A 527 -4.95 32.54 12.37
C ARG A 527 -3.47 32.79 12.16
N GLN A 528 -3.05 34.05 12.11
CA GLN A 528 -1.64 34.40 12.05
C GLN A 528 -0.96 34.00 13.38
N THR A 529 0.14 33.25 13.27
CA THR A 529 1.01 32.89 14.40
C THR A 529 2.38 33.52 14.19
N GLU A 530 3.04 33.95 15.26
CA GLU A 530 4.39 34.50 15.17
C GLU A 530 5.45 33.43 14.84
N SER A 531 5.21 32.17 15.25
CA SER A 531 6.08 31.04 14.91
C SER A 531 5.41 30.10 13.91
N VAL A 532 6.16 29.78 12.86
CA VAL A 532 5.78 28.82 11.81
C VAL A 532 6.23 27.39 12.17
N PHE A 533 7.28 27.25 12.99
CA PHE A 533 7.87 25.96 13.35
C PHE A 533 8.01 25.81 14.86
N ALA A 534 8.07 24.56 15.32
CA ALA A 534 8.53 24.29 16.67
C ALA A 534 9.98 24.80 16.84
N PRO A 535 10.37 25.34 18.02
CA PRO A 535 11.70 25.94 18.22
C PRO A 535 12.86 25.01 17.83
N MET A 536 12.72 23.70 18.09
CA MET A 536 13.70 22.69 17.74
C MET A 536 13.82 22.48 16.22
N GLU A 537 12.69 22.42 15.52
CA GLU A 537 12.64 22.10 14.09
C GLU A 537 13.37 23.14 13.24
N LYS A 538 13.19 24.43 13.55
CA LYS A 538 13.89 25.53 12.86
C LYS A 538 15.41 25.37 12.98
N ARG A 539 15.91 24.96 14.16
CA ARG A 539 17.34 24.75 14.41
C ARG A 539 17.86 23.52 13.71
N VAL A 540 17.10 22.42 13.69
CA VAL A 540 17.46 21.19 12.96
C VAL A 540 17.55 21.45 11.46
N ARG A 541 16.58 22.16 10.87
CA ARG A 541 16.60 22.55 9.44
C ARG A 541 17.82 23.43 9.12
N ALA A 542 18.11 24.41 9.97
CA ALA A 542 19.28 25.26 9.80
C ALA A 542 20.60 24.46 9.94
N LEU A 543 20.65 23.47 10.84
CA LEU A 543 21.80 22.57 10.97
C LEU A 543 21.99 21.70 9.73
N ARG A 544 20.92 21.14 9.14
CA ARG A 544 21.00 20.39 7.86
C ARG A 544 21.62 21.24 6.77
N GLN A 545 21.09 22.44 6.57
CA GLN A 545 21.62 23.38 5.57
C GLN A 545 23.08 23.75 5.84
N PHE A 546 23.42 23.95 7.12
CA PHE A 546 24.78 24.21 7.54
C PHE A 546 25.72 23.05 7.18
N LEU A 547 25.38 21.80 7.53
CA LEU A 547 26.20 20.62 7.22
C LEU A 547 26.37 20.40 5.72
N VAL A 548 25.31 20.60 4.92
CA VAL A 548 25.41 20.56 3.45
C VAL A 548 26.38 21.62 2.93
N ALA A 549 26.35 22.84 3.48
CA ALA A 549 27.28 23.90 3.11
C ALA A 549 28.74 23.61 3.50
N GLN A 550 28.98 22.66 4.41
CA GLN A 550 30.31 22.18 4.78
C GLN A 550 30.80 21.03 3.87
N GLY A 551 30.03 20.67 2.84
CA GLY A 551 30.40 19.66 1.85
C GLY A 551 29.95 18.24 2.18
N LEU A 552 29.07 18.05 3.17
CA LEU A 552 28.47 16.75 3.44
C LEU A 552 27.19 16.52 2.64
N SER A 553 26.90 15.26 2.34
CA SER A 553 25.62 14.84 1.77
C SER A 553 24.71 14.24 2.85
N GLU A 554 23.43 14.61 2.87
CA GLU A 554 22.46 13.99 3.78
C GLU A 554 22.07 12.60 3.25
N ALA A 555 22.09 11.60 4.13
CA ALA A 555 21.58 10.26 3.91
C ALA A 555 20.27 10.07 4.70
N VAL A 556 19.29 9.42 4.09
CA VAL A 556 18.03 9.02 4.74
C VAL A 556 17.96 7.50 4.68
N ASN A 557 18.20 6.86 5.82
CA ASN A 557 18.22 5.42 5.93
C ASN A 557 16.94 4.87 6.56
N TRP A 558 16.69 3.58 6.36
CA TRP A 558 15.64 2.87 7.07
C TRP A 558 15.84 2.99 8.58
N SER A 559 14.76 3.26 9.31
CA SER A 559 14.74 3.16 10.77
C SER A 559 14.80 1.71 11.26
N PHE A 560 14.58 0.75 10.36
CA PHE A 560 14.67 -0.68 10.63
C PHE A 560 16.11 -1.17 10.55
N GLY A 561 16.49 -2.03 11.49
CA GLY A 561 17.78 -2.73 11.53
C GLY A 561 17.61 -4.14 12.08
N ASN A 562 18.72 -4.71 12.54
CA ASN A 562 18.75 -6.00 13.21
C ASN A 562 19.80 -6.01 14.33
N VAL A 563 19.67 -6.97 15.25
CA VAL A 563 20.58 -7.13 16.40
C VAL A 563 22.02 -7.33 15.91
N GLU A 564 22.22 -8.06 14.82
CA GLU A 564 23.56 -8.35 14.30
C GLU A 564 24.33 -7.09 13.87
N ASN A 565 23.72 -6.21 13.08
CA ASN A 565 24.37 -4.98 12.60
C ASN A 565 24.54 -3.95 13.72
N GLU A 566 23.59 -3.86 14.64
CA GLU A 566 23.70 -3.03 15.84
C GLU A 566 24.88 -3.50 16.71
N THR A 567 25.02 -4.80 16.95
CA THR A 567 26.16 -5.37 17.70
C THR A 567 27.48 -5.18 16.95
N LYS A 568 27.50 -5.38 15.62
CA LYS A 568 28.69 -5.15 14.79
C LYS A 568 29.18 -3.69 14.83
N SER A 569 28.32 -2.73 15.13
CA SER A 569 28.71 -1.32 15.23
C SER A 569 29.67 -1.04 16.39
N GLY A 570 29.71 -1.93 17.40
CA GLY A 570 30.54 -1.77 18.60
C GLY A 570 30.06 -0.69 19.55
N MET A 571 28.90 -0.07 19.31
CA MET A 571 28.34 0.91 20.22
C MET A 571 27.89 0.22 21.51
N THR A 572 28.14 0.85 22.66
CA THR A 572 27.63 0.40 23.97
C THR A 572 26.13 0.70 24.10
N VAL A 573 25.32 0.11 23.23
CA VAL A 573 23.86 0.13 23.30
C VAL A 573 23.39 -1.28 23.62
N ASN A 574 22.37 -1.41 24.47
CA ASN A 574 21.82 -2.70 24.84
C ASN A 574 21.01 -3.28 23.67
N THR A 575 21.68 -3.99 22.76
CA THR A 575 21.06 -4.63 21.61
C THR A 575 20.10 -5.77 22.00
N ALA A 576 20.19 -6.27 23.24
CA ALA A 576 19.26 -7.27 23.76
C ALA A 576 17.85 -6.70 24.00
N ASN A 577 17.73 -5.39 24.20
CA ASN A 577 16.45 -4.71 24.42
C ASN A 577 16.00 -3.91 23.18
N MET A 578 16.48 -4.27 21.98
CA MET A 578 16.05 -3.64 20.74
C MET A 578 14.53 -3.85 20.54
N VAL A 579 13.83 -2.79 20.12
CA VAL A 579 12.38 -2.89 19.84
C VAL A 579 12.16 -3.76 18.60
N ALA A 580 11.65 -4.97 18.80
CA ALA A 580 11.40 -5.94 17.73
C ALA A 580 10.08 -5.67 17.00
N LEU A 581 10.06 -5.90 15.69
CA LEU A 581 8.85 -5.86 14.88
C LEU A 581 8.18 -7.25 14.89
N GLN A 582 6.85 -7.28 15.07
CA GLN A 582 6.10 -8.54 15.04
C GLN A 582 6.04 -9.17 13.64
N ASN A 583 5.90 -8.33 12.60
CA ASN A 583 5.78 -8.76 11.20
C ASN A 583 6.76 -7.98 10.32
N PRO A 584 8.08 -8.24 10.42
CA PRO A 584 9.09 -7.50 9.65
C PRO A 584 9.07 -7.88 8.16
N LEU A 585 9.51 -6.95 7.31
CA LEU A 585 9.66 -7.21 5.87
C LEU A 585 10.71 -8.30 5.57
N SER A 586 11.74 -8.39 6.41
CA SER A 586 12.76 -9.44 6.38
C SER A 586 13.50 -9.49 7.73
N GLU A 587 14.29 -10.54 7.97
CA GLU A 587 15.12 -10.65 9.18
C GLU A 587 16.13 -9.50 9.34
N ASN A 588 16.57 -8.90 8.22
CA ASN A 588 17.47 -7.75 8.24
C ASN A 588 16.81 -6.45 8.76
N TYR A 589 15.48 -6.45 8.84
CA TYR A 589 14.66 -5.32 9.30
C TYR A 589 13.79 -5.73 10.50
N ALA A 590 14.26 -6.69 11.31
CA ALA A 590 13.49 -7.28 12.41
C ALA A 590 13.33 -6.38 13.64
N GLY A 591 14.03 -5.24 13.74
CA GLY A 591 13.87 -4.33 14.86
C GLY A 591 14.12 -2.87 14.50
N MET A 592 13.86 -1.97 15.45
CA MET A 592 14.11 -0.53 15.33
C MET A 592 15.55 -0.18 15.74
N ARG A 593 16.23 0.64 14.92
CA ARG A 593 17.64 1.01 15.12
C ARG A 593 17.90 1.70 16.47
N THR A 594 19.02 1.39 17.10
CA THR A 594 19.43 2.00 18.37
C THR A 594 20.56 3.03 18.20
N THR A 595 21.22 3.01 17.05
CA THR A 595 22.23 3.96 16.58
C THR A 595 22.06 4.20 15.07
N LEU A 596 22.54 5.32 14.55
CA LEU A 596 22.57 5.66 13.12
C LEU A 596 23.79 5.05 12.41
N LEU A 597 24.81 4.63 13.16
CA LEU A 597 26.09 4.20 12.60
C LEU A 597 25.99 2.99 11.66
N PRO A 598 25.27 1.89 11.97
CA PRO A 598 25.17 0.74 11.06
C PRO A 598 24.67 1.13 9.66
N ALA A 599 23.68 2.02 9.60
CA ALA A 599 23.08 2.46 8.34
C ALA A 599 24.01 3.41 7.56
N LEU A 600 24.73 4.29 8.25
CA LEU A 600 25.77 5.13 7.67
C LEU A 600 26.94 4.28 7.13
N TYR A 601 27.37 3.25 7.87
CA TYR A 601 28.38 2.29 7.43
C TYR A 601 27.94 1.53 6.17
N ALA A 602 26.71 1.00 6.16
CA ALA A 602 26.16 0.33 4.98
C ALA A 602 26.08 1.26 3.76
N THR A 603 25.71 2.53 3.96
CA THR A 603 25.67 3.55 2.90
C THR A 603 27.06 3.86 2.34
N ALA A 604 28.05 4.01 3.21
CA ALA A 604 29.43 4.26 2.78
C ALA A 604 29.99 3.05 2.01
N ALA A 605 29.77 1.82 2.50
CA ALA A 605 30.19 0.59 1.84
C ALA A 605 29.53 0.42 0.46
N TYR A 606 28.23 0.73 0.35
CA TYR A 606 27.48 0.72 -0.91
C TYR A 606 28.08 1.66 -1.97
N ASN A 607 28.55 2.83 -1.55
CA ASN A 607 29.20 3.81 -2.42
C ASN A 607 30.61 3.38 -2.83
N HIS A 608 31.40 2.82 -1.90
CA HIS A 608 32.72 2.28 -2.24
C HIS A 608 32.66 1.12 -3.24
N LYS A 609 31.68 0.22 -3.08
CA LYS A 609 31.43 -0.88 -4.04
C LYS A 609 31.09 -0.36 -5.46
N ARG A 610 30.72 0.91 -5.60
CA ARG A 610 30.46 1.61 -6.88
C ARG A 610 31.59 2.54 -7.32
N GLY A 611 32.75 2.47 -6.68
CA GLY A 611 33.95 3.20 -7.09
C GLY A 611 34.13 4.58 -6.45
N ALA A 612 33.32 4.96 -5.45
CA ALA A 612 33.58 6.17 -4.69
C ALA A 612 34.93 6.06 -3.95
N ARG A 613 35.79 7.08 -4.10
CA ARG A 613 37.13 7.12 -3.47
C ARG A 613 37.12 7.71 -2.06
N GLY A 614 36.06 8.43 -1.71
CA GLY A 614 35.80 8.98 -0.38
C GLY A 614 34.33 9.34 -0.26
N VAL A 615 33.79 9.23 0.96
CA VAL A 615 32.39 9.48 1.27
C VAL A 615 32.35 10.42 2.48
N ALA A 616 31.56 11.50 2.38
CA ALA A 616 31.28 12.43 3.47
C ALA A 616 29.77 12.62 3.58
N ILE A 617 29.16 11.90 4.53
CA ILE A 617 27.71 11.83 4.70
C ILE A 617 27.30 12.13 6.12
N PHE A 618 26.06 12.58 6.30
CA PHE A 618 25.43 12.71 7.61
C PHE A 618 23.98 12.25 7.57
N GLU A 619 23.45 11.87 8.72
CA GLU A 619 22.03 11.59 8.91
C GLU A 619 21.54 12.26 10.18
N ILE A 620 20.36 12.90 10.12
CA ILE A 620 19.63 13.37 11.29
C ILE A 620 18.32 12.60 11.37
N GLY A 621 18.21 11.70 12.34
CA GLY A 621 17.06 10.83 12.49
C GLY A 621 16.87 10.32 13.92
N PRO A 622 15.68 9.79 14.24
CA PRO A 622 15.42 9.20 15.54
C PRO A 622 16.14 7.86 15.68
N VAL A 623 16.49 7.54 16.92
CA VAL A 623 16.87 6.19 17.38
C VAL A 623 15.86 5.74 18.41
N TYR A 624 15.72 4.43 18.63
CA TYR A 624 14.66 3.86 19.46
C TYR A 624 15.28 3.08 20.61
N HIS A 625 15.21 3.64 21.82
CA HIS A 625 15.76 3.02 23.03
C HIS A 625 14.61 2.51 23.89
N ALA A 626 14.49 1.19 24.04
CA ALA A 626 13.47 0.61 24.91
C ALA A 626 13.68 1.04 26.37
N VAL A 627 12.58 1.32 27.05
CA VAL A 627 12.56 1.69 28.47
C VAL A 627 11.85 0.59 29.23
N ASP A 628 12.48 0.11 30.30
CA ASP A 628 11.90 -0.93 31.14
C ASP A 628 10.56 -0.46 31.75
N ASN A 629 9.53 -1.32 31.66
CA ASN A 629 8.16 -1.07 32.14
C ASN A 629 7.36 0.02 31.40
N GLU A 630 7.82 0.50 30.25
CA GLU A 630 7.08 1.43 29.41
C GLU A 630 6.63 0.76 28.10
N THR A 631 5.47 1.15 27.59
CA THR A 631 4.94 0.63 26.31
C THR A 631 5.66 1.25 25.11
N LEU A 632 6.10 2.50 25.22
CA LEU A 632 6.76 3.25 24.15
C LEU A 632 8.26 3.41 24.44
N PRO A 633 9.13 3.32 23.42
CA PRO A 633 10.55 3.61 23.57
C PRO A 633 10.81 5.12 23.72
N GLU A 634 12.01 5.47 24.18
CA GLU A 634 12.55 6.81 23.98
C GLU A 634 12.97 6.99 22.51
N GLU A 635 12.55 8.10 21.89
CA GLU A 635 12.82 8.40 20.48
C GLU A 635 13.65 9.69 20.28
N PRO A 636 14.85 9.80 20.87
CA PRO A 636 15.67 11.00 20.72
C PRO A 636 16.19 11.16 19.29
N LEU A 637 16.29 12.41 18.84
CA LEU A 637 16.89 12.74 17.56
C LEU A 637 18.41 12.71 17.71
N TYR A 638 19.08 12.01 16.81
CA TYR A 638 20.53 11.89 16.74
C TYR A 638 21.07 12.50 15.44
N LEU A 639 22.33 12.92 15.47
CA LEU A 639 23.13 13.31 14.32
C LEU A 639 24.29 12.32 14.20
N GLY A 640 24.31 11.56 13.11
CA GLY A 640 25.47 10.76 12.72
C GLY A 640 26.21 11.45 11.58
N ILE A 641 27.54 11.48 11.63
CA ILE A 641 28.38 11.92 10.51
C ILE A 641 29.45 10.86 10.26
N LEU A 642 29.69 10.54 9.00
CA LEU A 642 30.75 9.65 8.55
C LEU A 642 31.57 10.30 7.45
N VAL A 643 32.89 10.25 7.59
CA VAL A 643 33.87 10.68 6.59
C VAL A 643 34.93 9.60 6.38
N ASN A 644 35.27 9.28 5.13
CA ASN A 644 36.31 8.29 4.85
C ASN A 644 37.00 8.47 3.50
N GLY A 645 38.01 7.63 3.25
CA GLY A 645 38.74 7.61 1.98
C GLY A 645 39.63 8.83 1.80
N VAL A 646 39.56 9.48 0.65
CA VAL A 646 40.43 10.62 0.33
C VAL A 646 39.65 11.90 0.11
N THR A 647 40.20 13.02 0.55
CA THR A 647 39.81 14.34 0.09
C THR A 647 40.41 14.55 -1.29
N PRO A 648 39.59 14.79 -2.35
CA PRO A 648 40.08 14.95 -3.70
C PRO A 648 41.10 16.08 -3.80
N GLY A 649 42.14 15.88 -4.62
CA GLY A 649 43.08 16.94 -4.94
C GLY A 649 42.39 18.11 -5.66
N GLN A 650 42.82 19.33 -5.37
CA GLN A 650 42.40 20.56 -6.03
C GLN A 650 43.62 21.29 -6.58
N TRP A 651 43.40 22.34 -7.39
CA TRP A 651 44.45 23.09 -8.09
C TRP A 651 45.61 23.57 -7.17
N ALA A 652 45.34 23.78 -5.88
CA ALA A 652 46.31 24.24 -4.88
C ALA A 652 46.68 23.21 -3.81
N GLN A 653 46.01 22.05 -3.76
CA GLN A 653 46.23 21.06 -2.71
C GLN A 653 46.23 19.63 -3.28
N PRO A 654 47.25 18.81 -2.96
CA PRO A 654 47.25 17.42 -3.37
C PRO A 654 46.11 16.66 -2.69
N GLU A 655 45.74 15.55 -3.31
CA GLU A 655 44.86 14.56 -2.67
C GLU A 655 45.50 14.09 -1.35
N ARG A 656 44.67 13.97 -0.30
CA ARG A 656 45.11 13.46 1.01
C ARG A 656 44.08 12.51 1.59
N ALA A 657 44.55 11.55 2.39
CA ALA A 657 43.67 10.74 3.20
C ALA A 657 42.94 11.60 4.25
N VAL A 658 41.67 11.28 4.49
CA VAL A 658 40.92 11.82 5.62
C VAL A 658 41.56 11.33 6.92
N ASP A 659 41.61 12.19 7.94
CA ASP A 659 42.14 11.87 9.26
C ASP A 659 41.18 12.27 10.40
N PHE A 660 41.60 12.03 11.65
CA PHE A 660 40.78 12.31 12.84
C PHE A 660 40.45 13.82 12.98
N TYR A 661 41.32 14.71 12.51
CA TYR A 661 41.14 16.15 12.64
C TYR A 661 40.07 16.67 11.68
N ASP A 662 39.79 15.97 10.58
CA ASP A 662 38.65 16.28 9.69
C ASP A 662 37.31 16.10 10.41
N ILE A 663 37.08 14.93 11.00
CA ILE A 663 35.83 14.65 11.74
C ILE A 663 35.74 15.50 13.02
N LYS A 664 36.88 15.81 13.66
CA LYS A 664 36.95 16.76 14.78
C LYS A 664 36.54 18.17 14.36
N GLY A 665 36.97 18.63 13.19
CA GLY A 665 36.55 19.92 12.64
C GLY A 665 35.04 19.99 12.45
N LEU A 666 34.45 18.92 11.89
CA LEU A 666 32.99 18.79 11.73
C LEU A 666 32.25 18.78 13.08
N LEU A 667 32.81 18.13 14.10
CA LEU A 667 32.27 18.19 15.45
C LEU A 667 32.31 19.62 16.02
N GLU A 668 33.44 20.30 15.92
CA GLU A 668 33.63 21.65 16.47
C GLU A 668 32.66 22.66 15.84
N ILE A 669 32.42 22.56 14.53
CA ILE A 669 31.46 23.45 13.86
C ILE A 669 30.00 23.14 14.24
N VAL A 670 29.64 21.87 14.49
CA VAL A 670 28.30 21.49 15.00
C VAL A 670 28.07 22.09 16.39
N PHE A 671 29.06 22.00 17.29
CA PHE A 671 28.95 22.59 18.62
C PHE A 671 28.94 24.12 18.57
N ARG A 672 29.76 24.74 17.71
CA ARG A 672 29.74 26.19 17.48
C ARG A 672 28.38 26.66 16.97
N PHE A 673 27.77 25.92 16.04
CA PHE A 673 26.41 26.18 15.58
C PHE A 673 25.38 26.13 16.73
N ALA A 674 25.55 25.20 17.66
CA ALA A 674 24.73 25.12 18.88
C ALA A 674 25.05 26.20 19.92
N GLY A 675 26.08 27.04 19.70
CA GLY A 675 26.56 28.05 20.64
C GLY A 675 27.26 27.47 21.87
N ARG A 676 27.96 26.34 21.69
CA ARG A 676 28.66 25.59 22.74
C ARG A 676 30.09 25.25 22.28
N GLU A 677 30.96 24.95 23.22
CA GLU A 677 32.28 24.38 22.97
C GLU A 677 32.29 22.92 23.43
N ALA A 678 32.79 22.02 22.58
CA ALA A 678 32.92 20.61 22.92
C ALA A 678 34.21 20.36 23.70
N GLU A 679 34.11 19.57 24.77
CA GLU A 679 35.24 18.98 25.49
C GLU A 679 35.39 17.52 25.02
N LEU A 680 36.61 17.14 24.62
CA LEU A 680 36.93 15.79 24.18
C LEU A 680 37.70 15.06 25.27
N GLU A 681 37.14 13.96 25.75
CA GLU A 681 37.78 13.06 26.71
C GLU A 681 38.11 11.75 26.01
N PRO A 682 39.39 11.30 26.00
CA PRO A 682 39.76 10.00 25.46
C PRO A 682 38.90 8.89 26.07
N VAL A 683 38.39 7.98 25.24
CA VAL A 683 37.49 6.91 25.67
C VAL A 683 37.78 5.63 24.91
N ASP A 684 37.78 4.51 25.63
CA ASP A 684 37.81 3.18 25.03
C ASP A 684 36.36 2.74 24.78
N CYS A 685 36.01 2.56 23.51
CA CYS A 685 34.70 2.11 23.06
C CYS A 685 34.89 1.18 21.86
N ASP A 686 34.21 0.03 21.83
CA ASP A 686 34.43 -0.99 20.79
C ASP A 686 34.10 -0.51 19.36
N ALA A 687 33.25 0.52 19.23
CA ALA A 687 32.92 1.16 17.96
C ALA A 687 34.13 1.87 17.32
N PHE A 688 35.07 2.35 18.13
CA PHE A 688 36.15 3.23 17.70
C PHE A 688 37.54 2.73 18.13
N GLN A 689 38.57 3.17 17.43
CA GLN A 689 39.94 2.83 17.78
C GLN A 689 40.37 3.60 19.05
N PRO A 690 40.77 2.91 20.15
CA PRO A 690 41.09 3.51 21.45
C PRO A 690 41.98 4.76 21.44
N SER A 691 43.02 4.75 20.60
CA SER A 691 43.98 5.85 20.49
C SER A 691 43.47 7.05 19.68
N GLN A 692 42.31 6.94 19.06
CA GLN A 692 41.71 7.93 18.14
C GLN A 692 40.19 8.04 18.35
N SER A 693 39.75 7.99 19.59
CA SER A 693 38.35 8.08 20.01
C SER A 693 38.20 9.04 21.19
N ALA A 694 37.06 9.74 21.23
CA ALA A 694 36.73 10.63 22.33
C ALA A 694 35.22 10.65 22.61
N LEU A 695 34.91 10.72 23.90
CA LEU A 695 33.58 11.04 24.41
C LEU A 695 33.40 12.56 24.36
N VAL A 696 32.30 12.99 23.75
CA VAL A 696 31.98 14.41 23.56
C VAL A 696 31.16 14.91 24.74
N LYS A 697 31.70 15.88 25.47
CA LYS A 697 31.06 16.48 26.66
C LYS A 697 30.93 17.99 26.54
N VAL A 698 29.96 18.54 27.29
CA VAL A 698 29.95 19.96 27.68
C VAL A 698 29.75 20.00 29.18
N ARG A 699 30.77 20.42 29.93
CA ARG A 699 30.81 20.30 31.39
C ARG A 699 30.59 18.83 31.81
N LYS A 700 29.51 18.54 32.53
CA LYS A 700 29.18 17.19 33.04
C LYS A 700 28.28 16.38 32.10
N HIS A 701 27.76 16.98 31.03
CA HIS A 701 26.79 16.32 30.15
C HIS A 701 27.49 15.67 28.96
N GLN A 702 27.13 14.42 28.67
CA GLN A 702 27.61 13.66 27.53
C GLN A 702 26.64 13.83 26.36
N TYR A 703 27.19 14.05 25.16
CA TYR A 703 26.40 14.24 23.95
C TYR A 703 26.62 13.13 22.92
N GLY A 704 27.69 12.34 23.02
CA GLY A 704 27.94 11.23 22.11
C GLY A 704 29.43 10.99 21.90
N TYR A 705 29.79 10.40 20.77
CA TYR A 705 31.15 9.90 20.50
C TYR A 705 31.67 10.40 19.16
N VAL A 706 32.99 10.51 19.04
CA VAL A 706 33.71 10.76 17.78
C VAL A 706 34.96 9.89 17.75
N GLY A 707 35.28 9.31 16.59
CA GLY A 707 36.49 8.53 16.47
C GLY A 707 36.76 7.97 15.09
N LYS A 708 37.96 7.39 14.96
CA LYS A 708 38.26 6.46 13.87
C LYS A 708 37.52 5.15 14.14
N THR A 709 36.78 4.64 13.18
CA THR A 709 36.08 3.35 13.30
C THR A 709 37.07 2.24 13.64
N ALA A 710 36.73 1.38 14.61
CA ALA A 710 37.61 0.30 15.02
C ALA A 710 37.91 -0.65 13.83
N PRO A 711 39.15 -1.18 13.69
CA PRO A 711 39.49 -2.03 12.55
C PRO A 711 38.60 -3.28 12.40
N ALA A 712 38.08 -3.83 13.50
CA ALA A 712 37.14 -4.94 13.46
C ALA A 712 35.79 -4.53 12.86
N VAL A 713 35.26 -3.37 13.26
CA VAL A 713 34.01 -2.80 12.74
C VAL A 713 34.16 -2.42 11.28
N ALA A 714 35.25 -1.73 10.91
CA ALA A 714 35.51 -1.34 9.52
C ALA A 714 35.56 -2.56 8.59
N ARG A 715 36.22 -3.65 8.99
CA ARG A 715 36.23 -4.91 8.23
C ARG A 715 34.84 -5.56 8.17
N ALA A 716 34.08 -5.54 9.26
CA ALA A 716 32.75 -6.16 9.30
C ALA A 716 31.75 -5.49 8.34
N PHE A 717 31.96 -4.22 8.02
CA PHE A 717 31.12 -3.44 7.09
C PHE A 717 31.79 -3.18 5.72
N ASP A 718 32.91 -3.83 5.39
CA ASP A 718 33.67 -3.60 4.14
C ASP A 718 34.09 -2.13 3.91
N LEU A 719 34.52 -1.45 4.97
CA LEU A 719 34.92 -0.04 4.94
C LEU A 719 36.44 0.14 4.85
N PRO A 720 36.92 1.25 4.25
CA PRO A 720 38.33 1.62 4.31
C PRO A 720 38.84 1.82 5.74
N ASP A 721 40.11 1.51 5.99
CA ASP A 721 40.78 1.68 7.28
C ASP A 721 40.71 3.12 7.82
N ASN A 722 40.66 4.12 6.93
CA ASN A 722 40.56 5.53 7.28
C ASN A 722 39.12 6.03 7.31
N THR A 723 38.23 5.24 7.92
CA THR A 723 36.84 5.64 8.19
C THR A 723 36.74 6.27 9.57
N TYR A 724 36.11 7.44 9.64
CA TYR A 724 35.88 8.20 10.85
C TYR A 724 34.38 8.52 10.95
N ALA A 725 33.85 8.42 12.16
CA ALA A 725 32.46 8.74 12.41
C ALA A 725 32.27 9.46 13.74
N LEU A 726 31.16 10.17 13.85
CA LEU A 726 30.62 10.65 15.12
C LEU A 726 29.14 10.36 15.17
N GLU A 727 28.63 10.27 16.39
CA GLU A 727 27.21 10.18 16.66
C GLU A 727 26.89 11.03 17.89
N LEU A 728 25.91 11.94 17.77
CA LEU A 728 25.56 12.92 18.78
C LEU A 728 24.04 12.91 19.05
N ASN A 729 23.66 12.93 20.32
CA ASN A 729 22.29 13.16 20.76
C ASN A 729 21.91 14.63 20.50
N LEU A 730 21.27 14.86 19.36
CA LEU A 730 20.91 16.17 18.87
C LEU A 730 19.79 16.80 19.70
N SER A 731 18.85 15.98 20.19
CA SER A 731 17.81 16.41 21.14
C SER A 731 18.42 17.09 22.36
N LYS A 732 19.41 16.46 23.00
CA LYS A 732 20.13 17.04 24.16
C LYS A 732 20.91 18.30 23.77
N LEU A 733 21.60 18.29 22.62
CA LEU A 733 22.42 19.41 22.17
C LEU A 733 21.62 20.70 21.94
N LEU A 734 20.45 20.55 21.32
CA LEU A 734 19.59 21.66 20.90
C LEU A 734 18.47 21.97 21.90
N ALA A 735 18.32 21.21 22.99
CA ALA A 735 17.28 21.43 24.01
C ALA A 735 17.35 22.83 24.64
N ALA A 736 18.55 23.31 24.96
CA ALA A 736 18.72 24.67 25.47
C ALA A 736 18.95 25.67 24.34
N PRO A 737 18.39 26.90 24.44
CA PRO A 737 18.62 27.95 23.45
C PRO A 737 20.11 28.26 23.33
N ALA A 738 20.54 28.60 22.11
CA ALA A 738 21.88 29.14 21.92
C ALA A 738 22.01 30.46 22.71
N PRO A 739 23.16 30.73 23.35
CA PRO A 739 23.40 32.02 23.97
C PRO A 739 23.24 33.13 22.95
N VAL A 740 22.53 34.20 23.33
CA VAL A 740 22.33 35.37 22.49
C VAL A 740 23.68 36.10 22.36
N PRO A 741 24.18 36.36 21.14
CA PRO A 741 25.40 37.12 20.95
C PRO A 741 25.30 38.47 21.65
N GLN A 742 26.27 38.78 22.49
CA GLN A 742 26.39 40.10 23.11
C GLN A 742 27.39 40.93 22.32
N PHE A 743 27.07 42.22 22.15
CA PHE A 743 28.01 43.14 21.54
C PHE A 743 29.21 43.34 22.47
N GLU A 744 30.41 43.10 21.93
CA GLU A 744 31.67 43.48 22.55
C GLU A 744 32.29 44.62 21.73
N ASP A 745 32.84 45.63 22.41
CA ASP A 745 33.48 46.76 21.75
C ASP A 745 34.62 46.31 20.84
N ILE A 746 34.69 46.89 19.65
CA ILE A 746 35.77 46.64 18.69
C ILE A 746 37.09 47.16 19.32
N PRO A 747 38.12 46.33 19.46
CA PRO A 747 39.38 46.76 20.08
C PRO A 747 40.01 47.95 19.35
N GLN A 748 40.23 49.06 20.06
CA GLN A 748 40.84 50.28 19.51
C GLN A 748 42.38 50.28 19.56
N PHE A 749 42.96 49.40 20.36
CA PHE A 749 44.41 49.33 20.59
C PHE A 749 45.03 48.10 19.92
N PRO A 750 46.27 48.18 19.41
CA PRO A 750 46.89 47.07 18.69
C PRO A 750 47.17 45.87 19.61
N PRO A 751 47.07 44.62 19.09
CA PRO A 751 47.49 43.43 19.82
C PRO A 751 49.02 43.32 19.88
N SER A 752 49.51 42.66 20.92
CA SER A 752 50.91 42.26 21.08
C SER A 752 51.00 40.73 21.02
N LEU A 753 51.75 40.23 20.04
CA LEU A 753 51.95 38.80 19.81
C LEU A 753 53.18 38.29 20.56
N ARG A 754 53.06 37.12 21.17
CA ARG A 754 54.17 36.41 21.84
C ARG A 754 54.06 34.92 21.53
N ASP A 755 55.15 34.37 21.02
CA ASP A 755 55.25 32.93 20.82
C ASP A 755 55.95 32.29 22.01
N LEU A 756 55.44 31.12 22.40
CA LEU A 756 55.91 30.35 23.54
C LEU A 756 56.04 28.89 23.14
N ALA A 757 57.28 28.38 23.11
CA ALA A 757 57.56 26.96 22.94
C ALA A 757 57.78 26.30 24.29
N VAL A 758 56.96 25.30 24.61
CA VAL A 758 57.10 24.51 25.84
C VAL A 758 57.35 23.05 25.52
N VAL A 759 58.23 22.42 26.27
CA VAL A 759 58.47 20.99 26.27
C VAL A 759 57.69 20.36 27.41
N VAL A 760 56.90 19.33 27.11
CA VAL A 760 56.07 18.61 28.08
C VAL A 760 56.18 17.11 27.87
N GLU A 761 55.78 16.35 28.88
CA GLU A 761 55.54 14.91 28.76
C GLU A 761 54.51 14.61 27.66
N ARG A 762 54.67 13.47 26.99
CA ARG A 762 53.86 13.08 25.83
C ARG A 762 52.36 12.99 26.13
N ASP A 763 52.00 12.62 27.36
CA ASP A 763 50.61 12.43 27.80
C ASP A 763 49.91 13.74 28.17
N VAL A 764 50.65 14.85 28.34
CA VAL A 764 50.06 16.17 28.59
C VAL A 764 49.28 16.60 27.36
N THR A 765 47.98 16.88 27.52
CA THR A 765 47.14 17.21 26.37
C THR A 765 47.29 18.68 25.97
N ALA A 766 47.14 18.95 24.67
CA ALA A 766 47.08 20.32 24.15
C ALA A 766 45.98 21.15 24.85
N ALA A 767 44.84 20.52 25.14
CA ALA A 767 43.73 21.16 25.85
C ALA A 767 44.10 21.59 27.27
N GLN A 768 44.87 20.76 28.01
CA GLN A 768 45.38 21.14 29.34
C GLN A 768 46.28 22.37 29.25
N LEU A 769 47.19 22.42 28.28
CA LEU A 769 48.06 23.59 28.06
C LEU A 769 47.26 24.85 27.75
N ILE A 770 46.35 24.78 26.78
CA ILE A 770 45.50 25.91 26.40
C ILE A 770 44.68 26.41 27.59
N LYS A 771 44.08 25.50 28.37
CA LYS A 771 43.31 25.84 29.57
C LYS A 771 44.17 26.56 30.60
N THR A 772 45.34 26.00 30.93
CA THR A 772 46.27 26.60 31.88
C THR A 772 46.74 27.98 31.42
N VAL A 773 47.02 28.14 30.13
CA VAL A 773 47.40 29.43 29.52
C VAL A 773 46.27 30.45 29.60
N LYS A 774 45.03 30.08 29.24
CA LYS A 774 43.85 30.96 29.32
C LYS A 774 43.61 31.43 30.76
N GLU A 775 43.64 30.51 31.72
CA GLU A 775 43.49 30.84 33.15
C GLU A 775 44.61 31.75 33.68
N ALA A 776 45.85 31.54 33.24
CA ALA A 776 47.00 32.31 33.66
C ALA A 776 47.12 33.67 32.93
N GLY A 777 46.64 33.77 31.69
CA GLY A 777 46.66 34.99 30.88
C GLY A 777 45.70 36.06 31.40
N GLY A 778 44.55 35.65 31.93
CA GLY A 778 43.53 36.57 32.45
C GLY A 778 42.99 37.50 31.35
N ALA A 779 42.49 38.68 31.75
CA ALA A 779 41.78 39.59 30.84
C ALA A 779 42.62 40.15 29.67
N LEU A 780 43.95 40.12 29.79
CA LEU A 780 44.86 40.61 28.74
C LEU A 780 45.07 39.61 27.61
N LEU A 781 44.90 38.30 27.85
CA LEU A 781 45.07 37.29 26.82
C LEU A 781 43.77 37.14 26.04
N LYS A 782 43.78 37.50 24.76
CA LYS A 782 42.62 37.42 23.85
C LYS A 782 42.62 36.16 22.98
N GLY A 783 43.79 35.58 22.73
CA GLY A 783 43.91 34.41 21.87
C GLY A 783 45.07 33.51 22.28
N VAL A 784 44.89 32.22 22.09
CA VAL A 784 45.94 31.20 22.17
C VAL A 784 45.71 30.18 21.07
N GLU A 785 46.71 29.99 20.24
CA GLU A 785 46.68 29.04 19.12
C GLU A 785 47.91 28.14 19.17
N ILE A 786 47.75 26.87 18.85
CA ILE A 786 48.87 25.95 18.64
C ILE A 786 49.24 26.05 17.16
N PHE A 787 50.47 26.43 16.86
CA PHE A 787 50.95 26.52 15.48
C PHE A 787 51.99 25.45 15.14
N ASP A 788 52.59 24.80 16.14
CA ASP A 788 53.52 23.70 15.91
C ASP A 788 53.51 22.66 17.04
N VAL A 789 53.68 21.39 16.67
CA VAL A 789 53.86 20.25 17.58
C VAL A 789 55.02 19.41 17.07
N TYR A 790 56.17 19.55 17.72
CA TYR A 790 57.40 18.87 17.34
C TYR A 790 57.69 17.67 18.26
N SER A 791 57.90 16.51 17.64
CA SER A 791 58.43 15.32 18.30
C SER A 791 59.59 14.77 17.45
N GLY A 792 60.77 14.63 18.04
CA GLY A 792 61.98 14.24 17.32
C GLY A 792 63.25 14.77 17.96
N LYS A 793 64.42 14.32 17.47
CA LYS A 793 65.73 14.77 17.98
C LYS A 793 65.84 16.31 17.87
N PRO A 794 66.36 17.03 18.88
CA PRO A 794 67.06 16.54 20.08
C PRO A 794 66.16 16.24 21.30
N LEU A 795 64.83 16.21 21.17
CA LEU A 795 63.95 15.91 22.30
C LEU A 795 63.99 14.42 22.70
N PRO A 796 63.88 14.11 24.00
CA PRO A 796 63.65 12.75 24.49
C PRO A 796 62.36 12.12 23.89
N PRO A 797 62.29 10.79 23.70
CA PRO A 797 61.15 10.10 23.05
C PRO A 797 59.81 10.23 23.79
N ASP A 798 59.88 10.46 25.11
CA ASP A 798 58.79 10.68 26.06
C ASP A 798 58.35 12.14 26.15
N LYS A 799 59.07 13.07 25.50
CA LYS A 799 58.74 14.50 25.49
C LYS A 799 58.28 14.97 24.10
N LYS A 800 57.47 16.02 24.10
CA LYS A 800 57.06 16.76 22.90
C LYS A 800 57.18 18.26 23.15
N SER A 801 57.48 19.01 22.10
CA SER A 801 57.48 20.48 22.14
C SER A 801 56.22 21.00 21.46
N ILE A 802 55.48 21.86 22.14
CA ILE A 802 54.27 22.50 21.62
C ILE A 802 54.54 24.01 21.59
N ALA A 803 54.36 24.60 20.41
CA ALA A 803 54.51 26.03 20.20
C ALA A 803 53.14 26.70 20.18
N LEU A 804 52.99 27.72 21.03
CA LEU A 804 51.77 28.47 21.27
C LEU A 804 51.97 29.91 20.82
N SER A 805 51.07 30.43 20.00
CA SER A 805 50.99 31.86 19.70
C SER A 805 49.98 32.50 20.65
N LEU A 806 50.42 33.52 21.40
CA LEU A 806 49.63 34.22 22.40
C LEU A 806 49.34 35.64 21.92
N VAL A 807 48.06 36.00 21.91
CA VAL A 807 47.60 37.34 21.53
C VAL A 807 47.22 38.11 22.80
N PHE A 808 48.02 39.12 23.15
CA PHE A 808 47.73 40.01 24.27
C PHE A 808 47.12 41.32 23.77
N GLN A 809 46.03 41.77 24.38
CA GLN A 809 45.39 43.05 24.03
C GLN A 809 44.62 43.61 25.22
N SER A 810 44.70 44.94 25.41
CA SER A 810 43.88 45.66 26.40
C SER A 810 42.83 46.50 25.68
N PRO A 811 41.59 46.56 26.20
CA PRO A 811 40.55 47.43 25.65
C PRO A 811 40.77 48.91 25.99
N GLU A 812 41.63 49.23 26.96
CA GLU A 812 41.77 50.59 27.51
C GLU A 812 43.06 51.29 27.08
N ARG A 813 44.09 50.53 26.68
CA ARG A 813 45.40 51.10 26.34
C ARG A 813 46.24 50.20 25.44
N THR A 814 47.26 50.79 24.83
CA THR A 814 48.35 50.03 24.19
C THR A 814 49.19 49.33 25.25
N LEU A 815 49.41 48.02 25.10
CA LEU A 815 50.24 47.24 26.03
C LEU A 815 51.72 47.53 25.82
N THR A 816 52.45 47.70 26.92
CA THR A 816 53.92 47.79 26.87
C THR A 816 54.55 46.40 26.92
N ASP A 817 55.82 46.28 26.50
CA ASP A 817 56.56 45.02 26.62
C ASP A 817 56.65 44.53 28.07
N LYS A 818 56.71 45.44 29.05
CA LYS A 818 56.71 45.07 30.47
C LYS A 818 55.39 44.44 30.92
N ASP A 819 54.25 44.94 30.43
CA ASP A 819 52.92 44.41 30.76
C ASP A 819 52.73 42.98 30.22
N THR A 820 53.17 42.75 28.98
CA THR A 820 53.10 41.44 28.33
C THR A 820 54.08 40.44 28.96
N GLN A 821 55.32 40.87 29.25
CA GLN A 821 56.34 40.04 29.87
C GLN A 821 55.91 39.53 31.25
N LYS A 822 55.32 40.41 32.09
CA LYS A 822 54.82 40.01 33.41
C LYS A 822 53.73 38.94 33.33
N THR A 823 52.86 39.05 32.33
CA THR A 823 51.77 38.08 32.11
C THR A 823 52.32 36.77 31.55
N LEU A 824 53.28 36.85 30.63
CA LEU A 824 53.98 35.70 30.06
C LEU A 824 54.72 34.89 31.13
N GLU A 825 55.46 35.55 32.03
CA GLU A 825 56.14 34.90 33.15
C GLU A 825 55.16 34.18 34.09
N ARG A 826 53.97 34.76 34.30
CA ARG A 826 52.90 34.12 35.08
C ARG A 826 52.37 32.86 34.38
N ILE A 827 52.19 32.91 33.06
CA ILE A 827 51.80 31.76 32.23
C ILE A 827 52.86 30.66 32.34
N ILE A 828 54.14 30.99 32.13
CA ILE A 828 55.26 30.04 32.20
C ILE A 828 55.31 29.35 33.56
N LYS A 829 55.25 30.12 34.67
CA LYS A 829 55.26 29.55 36.02
C LYS A 829 54.09 28.60 36.27
N ARG A 830 52.91 28.90 35.72
CA ARG A 830 51.73 28.06 35.90
C ARG A 830 51.78 26.80 35.04
N LEU A 831 52.32 26.89 33.83
CA LEU A 831 52.63 25.75 32.97
C LEU A 831 53.66 24.82 33.60
N GLN A 832 54.74 25.36 34.17
CA GLN A 832 55.72 24.59 34.95
C GLN A 832 55.05 23.84 36.11
N LYS A 833 54.19 24.52 36.87
CA LYS A 833 53.55 23.94 38.06
C LYS A 833 52.46 22.89 37.75
N GLN A 834 51.63 23.12 36.73
CA GLN A 834 50.46 22.30 36.45
C GLN A 834 50.69 21.24 35.36
N CYS A 835 51.60 21.50 34.43
CA CYS A 835 51.83 20.65 33.26
C CYS A 835 53.25 20.08 33.20
N GLY A 836 54.12 20.39 34.19
CA GLY A 836 55.52 19.99 34.16
C GLY A 836 56.29 20.59 32.98
N ALA A 837 55.83 21.72 32.44
CA ALA A 837 56.35 22.28 31.20
C ALA A 837 57.70 22.96 31.39
N GLU A 838 58.65 22.70 30.49
CA GLU A 838 59.95 23.38 30.43
C GLU A 838 59.98 24.36 29.25
N LEU A 839 60.49 25.56 29.46
CA LEU A 839 60.65 26.54 28.37
C LEU A 839 61.77 26.07 27.44
N ARG A 840 61.52 26.08 26.13
CA ARG A 840 62.51 25.70 25.11
C ARG A 840 63.41 26.85 24.69
#